data_AF-A0A084VP45-F1
#
_entry.id   AF-A0A084VP45-F1
#
_cell.length_a   1.000
_cell.length_b   1.000
_cell.length_c   1.000
_cell.angle_alpha   90.00
_cell.angle_beta   90.00
_cell.angle_gamma   90.00
#
_symmetry.space_group_name_H-M   'P 1'
#
loop_
_entity.id
_entity.type
_entity.pdbx_description
1 polymer ?
#
loop_
_entity_poly.entity_id
_entity_poly.type
_entity_poly.pdbx_seq_one_letter_code
_entity_poly.pdbx_strand_id
1 'polypeptide(L)'
;MEPSRRIVVDDSPDPECTLLVYLREKLRLCGTKLGCAEGGCGACTVMVSKVDRKTGQLQHLAVNACLTPVCAMHGMAVTTVEGIGSTRTRLHPVQERIAKAHGSQCGFCTPGIVMSMYALLRSSPVPSMKELEPGIKGRKPIESREKSGSETFHTLVPKSAQLFEKVASDQAATDPIRRPQVHASAYKQVTGEAIYCDDIPRFSNELYLAFVYSTKAHAKIISIDPSDALQEEGVHRFFSADDLTDEQNEAGPVFHDEFVFVKDIVTTQGQIIGAIVADTQKIAQRAARKVKITYEELTPVIVTLEDAIAQESFYPGFPRSIVKGDVEKALADADVVVEGDCRMGGQEHFYLETQACLAFPKDTDEIEVISSTQHPTEIQLHVAKSLGIPAAKVVSRVKRLGGGFGGKESRAALVAIPVALAAYRLGRPVRCMLDRDEDMAISGTRHPFYFRYKVGVSADGKLVAGDFWAYNNAGHSMDLSFAVLERSMFHIQNAYKIPNLRVRGWVCRTNLPSNTAFRGFGGPQGMMAAETMMRHVARALKRDYVELVELNMYHEGDTTHYNQVIEGCNVRKCWQEVLQSSDFARRRELVDRFNQEHRWRKRGIHVVPTMFGIAFTVLHLNQSGALIHVYQDGTVLLTHGGTEMGQGLHTKMIQVAATALGIPFERIHISETATDKVPNTSATAASAGSDLNGAAVLNACNTIRERLEPFRKQYPNEDWNFWVSKAYFNRVSLSAAGFYATPDLGYDFGTNSGKAFNYYTYGAACSEVEIDCLTGDHQVLRTDIVMDLGSSINPAIDIGQIEGGFMQGYGLFTLEEMVYSPQGQVYSRGPGMYKLPGFADIPGEFNVSLLTGAPNPRAVYSSKAVGEPPLFLASSIFLAIRDAISAARSEEGLDAEFSLVSPATAARIRTACQDKFVERFTKHADNLKNVTPWNVMP
;
A
#
# COMPACT_ATOMS: atom_id res chain seq x y z
N MET A 1 38.00 -14.20 2.79
CA MET A 1 37.64 -15.12 3.90
C MET A 1 36.49 -15.97 3.42
N GLU A 2 36.67 -17.29 3.34
CA GLU A 2 35.53 -18.19 3.12
C GLU A 2 34.55 -18.07 4.30
N PRO A 3 33.23 -18.09 4.06
CA PRO A 3 32.26 -18.09 5.15
C PRO A 3 32.48 -19.33 6.03
N SER A 4 32.87 -19.13 7.28
CA SER A 4 33.12 -20.21 8.23
C SER A 4 31.85 -21.02 8.45
N ARG A 5 31.87 -22.31 8.11
CA ARG A 5 30.78 -23.24 8.40
C ARG A 5 30.57 -23.33 9.92
N ARG A 6 29.44 -22.82 10.42
CA ARG A 6 29.05 -22.94 11.83
C ARG A 6 28.39 -24.31 12.05
N ILE A 7 29.00 -25.15 12.88
CA ILE A 7 28.34 -26.36 13.38
C ILE A 7 27.42 -25.93 14.53
N VAL A 8 26.13 -26.28 14.44
CA VAL A 8 25.13 -26.00 15.48
C VAL A 8 24.85 -27.30 16.22
N VAL A 9 25.06 -27.29 17.54
CA VAL A 9 24.71 -28.38 18.46
C VAL A 9 23.68 -27.80 19.43
N ASP A 10 22.52 -28.44 19.51
CA ASP A 10 21.45 -28.12 20.47
C ASP A 10 21.06 -29.43 21.13
N ASP A 11 21.42 -29.57 22.41
CA ASP A 11 21.23 -30.82 23.16
C ASP A 11 19.78 -31.02 23.63
N SER A 12 18.92 -30.00 23.49
CA SER A 12 17.52 -30.04 23.92
C SER A 12 16.63 -29.19 23.01
N PRO A 13 16.52 -29.52 21.72
CA PRO A 13 15.70 -28.75 20.79
C PRO A 13 14.21 -28.97 21.09
N ASP A 14 13.44 -27.87 21.20
CA ASP A 14 11.97 -27.93 21.30
C ASP A 14 11.39 -28.39 19.95
N PRO A 15 10.65 -29.53 19.89
CA PRO A 15 10.02 -30.03 18.67
C PRO A 15 9.02 -29.06 18.04
N GLU A 16 8.44 -28.13 18.81
CA GLU A 16 7.52 -27.11 18.32
C GLU A 16 8.25 -25.88 17.78
N CYS A 17 9.57 -25.77 17.97
CA CYS A 17 10.35 -24.64 17.46
C CYS A 17 10.55 -24.76 15.95
N THR A 18 10.10 -23.74 15.23
CA THR A 18 10.31 -23.64 13.78
C THR A 18 11.73 -23.15 13.49
N LEU A 19 12.24 -23.48 12.31
CA LEU A 19 13.54 -23.04 11.84
C LEU A 19 13.62 -21.50 11.80
N LEU A 20 12.53 -20.82 11.45
CA LEU A 20 12.48 -19.36 11.44
C LEU A 20 12.72 -18.77 12.84
N VAL A 21 11.98 -19.25 13.85
CA VAL A 21 12.15 -18.80 15.23
C VAL A 21 13.57 -19.10 15.71
N TYR A 22 14.08 -20.29 15.40
CA TYR A 22 15.45 -20.68 15.77
C TYR A 22 16.52 -19.76 15.17
N LEU A 23 16.41 -19.45 13.87
CA LEU A 23 17.34 -18.56 13.17
C LEU A 23 17.35 -17.16 13.79
N ARG A 24 16.17 -16.58 14.02
CA ARG A 24 16.01 -15.20 14.50
C ARG A 24 16.34 -15.05 15.99
N GLU A 25 15.87 -15.98 16.81
CA GLU A 25 15.93 -15.85 18.27
C GLU A 25 17.17 -16.49 18.89
N LYS A 26 17.56 -17.70 18.45
CA LYS A 26 18.73 -18.41 19.00
C LYS A 26 20.01 -18.06 18.25
N LEU A 27 20.00 -18.05 16.92
CA LEU A 27 21.20 -17.79 16.11
C LEU A 27 21.44 -16.33 15.77
N ARG A 28 20.44 -15.46 15.96
CA ARG A 28 20.46 -14.02 15.65
C ARG A 28 20.76 -13.72 14.17
N LEU A 29 20.22 -14.56 13.28
CA LEU A 29 20.22 -14.40 11.83
C LEU A 29 18.86 -13.85 11.38
N CYS A 30 18.68 -12.54 11.56
CA CYS A 30 17.41 -11.86 11.35
C CYS A 30 17.12 -11.52 9.89
N GLY A 31 18.00 -11.84 8.94
CA GLY A 31 17.77 -11.63 7.51
C GLY A 31 16.58 -12.42 6.97
N THR A 32 16.30 -13.60 7.53
CA THR A 32 15.09 -14.38 7.23
C THR A 32 13.90 -13.79 7.98
N LYS A 33 12.79 -13.49 7.28
CA LYS A 33 11.68 -12.67 7.83
C LYS A 33 10.39 -13.47 8.05
N LEU A 34 9.60 -13.07 9.04
CA LEU A 34 8.22 -13.54 9.24
C LEU A 34 7.26 -12.60 8.50
N GLY A 35 6.52 -13.12 7.52
CA GLY A 35 5.49 -12.35 6.79
C GLY A 35 4.06 -12.88 6.92
N CYS A 36 3.88 -14.20 7.10
CA CYS A 36 2.55 -14.83 7.19
C CYS A 36 2.43 -16.11 8.04
N ALA A 37 3.54 -16.78 8.38
CA ALA A 37 3.55 -18.06 9.10
C ALA A 37 2.87 -19.28 8.41
N GLU A 38 2.32 -19.14 7.20
CA GLU A 38 1.57 -20.22 6.51
C GLU A 38 2.16 -20.63 5.14
N GLY A 39 3.37 -20.17 4.83
CA GLY A 39 4.12 -20.58 3.62
C GLY A 39 3.72 -19.87 2.32
N GLY A 40 2.68 -19.02 2.33
CA GLY A 40 2.19 -18.34 1.12
C GLY A 40 3.04 -17.17 0.61
N CYS A 41 3.82 -16.50 1.48
CA CYS A 41 4.55 -15.26 1.11
C CYS A 41 6.01 -15.45 0.68
N GLY A 42 6.66 -16.56 1.05
CA GLY A 42 8.09 -16.80 0.75
C GLY A 42 9.11 -15.86 1.43
N ALA A 43 8.71 -14.92 2.28
CA ALA A 43 9.64 -14.00 2.97
C ALA A 43 10.64 -14.72 3.91
N CYS A 44 10.29 -15.95 4.32
CA CYS A 44 11.09 -16.81 5.20
C CYS A 44 11.92 -17.86 4.44
N THR A 45 12.07 -17.74 3.12
CA THR A 45 12.77 -18.75 2.31
C THR A 45 14.24 -18.85 2.70
N VAL A 46 14.70 -20.08 2.92
CA VAL A 46 16.11 -20.46 3.08
C VAL A 46 16.45 -21.62 2.16
N MET A 47 17.74 -21.88 1.93
CA MET A 47 18.18 -23.07 1.20
C MET A 47 18.60 -24.16 2.18
N VAL A 48 18.06 -25.36 2.02
CA VAL A 48 18.50 -26.57 2.74
C VAL A 48 19.27 -27.46 1.78
N SER A 49 20.46 -27.88 2.20
CA SER A 49 21.27 -28.86 1.49
C SER A 49 21.27 -30.18 2.25
N LYS A 50 20.98 -31.27 1.54
CA LYS A 50 20.99 -32.63 2.09
C LYS A 50 21.62 -33.61 1.10
N VAL A 51 22.20 -34.67 1.62
CA VAL A 51 22.64 -35.81 0.78
C VAL A 51 21.45 -36.75 0.62
N ASP A 52 21.05 -37.02 -0.62
CA ASP A 52 20.08 -38.07 -0.92
C ASP A 52 20.73 -39.42 -0.61
N ARG A 53 20.20 -40.12 0.39
CA ARG A 53 20.76 -41.40 0.84
C ARG A 53 20.67 -42.51 -0.22
N LYS A 54 19.77 -42.40 -1.20
CA LYS A 54 19.62 -43.40 -2.27
C LYS A 54 20.63 -43.18 -3.39
N THR A 55 20.87 -41.92 -3.78
CA THR A 55 21.72 -41.59 -4.93
C THR A 55 23.13 -41.13 -4.52
N GLY A 56 23.34 -40.80 -3.25
CA GLY A 56 24.56 -40.16 -2.75
C GLY A 56 24.74 -38.71 -3.21
N GLN A 57 23.80 -38.17 -3.99
CA GLN A 57 23.91 -36.83 -4.57
C GLN A 57 23.49 -35.74 -3.58
N LEU A 58 24.16 -34.60 -3.66
CA LEU A 58 23.80 -33.41 -2.91
C LEU A 58 22.59 -32.72 -3.56
N GLN A 59 21.52 -32.51 -2.80
CA GLN A 59 20.32 -31.79 -3.21
C GLN A 59 20.25 -30.45 -2.51
N HIS A 60 19.86 -29.41 -3.26
CA HIS A 60 19.61 -28.06 -2.76
C HIS A 60 18.13 -27.72 -2.94
N LEU A 61 17.45 -27.40 -1.84
CA LEU A 61 16.00 -27.14 -1.82
C LEU A 61 15.73 -25.77 -1.21
N ALA A 62 14.88 -24.98 -1.86
CA ALA A 62 14.28 -23.81 -1.22
C ALA A 62 13.16 -24.29 -0.28
N VAL A 63 13.16 -23.83 0.97
CA VAL A 63 12.16 -24.19 1.97
C VAL A 63 11.68 -22.96 2.73
N ASN A 64 10.40 -22.97 3.10
CA ASN A 64 9.80 -21.97 3.98
C ASN A 64 10.18 -22.26 5.43
N ALA A 65 11.04 -21.44 6.04
CA ALA A 65 11.53 -21.66 7.40
C ALA A 65 10.42 -21.58 8.47
N CYS A 66 9.33 -20.86 8.22
CA CYS A 66 8.22 -20.74 9.17
C CYS A 66 7.44 -22.04 9.40
N LEU A 67 7.42 -22.95 8.42
CA LEU A 67 6.72 -24.23 8.50
C LEU A 67 7.66 -25.41 8.74
N THR A 68 8.97 -25.17 8.80
CA THR A 68 9.98 -26.22 8.92
C THR A 68 10.35 -26.41 10.40
N PRO A 69 10.06 -27.56 11.04
CA PRO A 69 10.51 -27.82 12.40
C PRO A 69 12.03 -27.87 12.48
N VAL A 70 12.63 -27.27 13.51
CA VAL A 70 14.10 -27.27 13.66
C VAL A 70 14.67 -28.69 13.78
N CYS A 71 13.95 -29.59 14.47
CA CYS A 71 14.35 -30.99 14.63
C CYS A 71 14.45 -31.73 13.29
N ALA A 72 13.72 -31.30 12.25
CA ALA A 72 13.82 -31.88 10.91
C ALA A 72 15.14 -31.54 10.19
N MET A 73 15.92 -30.57 10.71
CA MET A 73 17.17 -30.11 10.11
C MET A 73 18.40 -30.93 10.54
N HIS A 74 18.22 -31.96 11.36
CA HIS A 74 19.33 -32.81 11.81
C HIS A 74 20.11 -33.40 10.63
N GLY A 75 21.44 -33.22 10.63
CA GLY A 75 22.32 -33.70 9.57
C GLY A 75 22.23 -32.93 8.24
N MET A 76 21.45 -31.85 8.18
CA MET A 76 21.33 -30.98 6.99
C MET A 76 22.15 -29.70 7.14
N ALA A 77 22.38 -28.99 6.03
CA ALA A 77 23.01 -27.68 6.04
C ALA A 77 22.01 -26.60 5.61
N VAL A 78 21.75 -25.62 6.48
CA VAL A 78 20.90 -24.46 6.20
C VAL A 78 21.77 -23.29 5.74
N THR A 79 21.37 -22.63 4.65
CA THR A 79 21.98 -21.39 4.15
C THR A 79 20.92 -20.29 4.15
N THR A 80 21.20 -19.19 4.82
CA THR A 80 20.37 -17.98 4.86
C THR A 80 20.95 -16.89 3.95
N VAL A 81 20.25 -15.75 3.86
CA VAL A 81 20.69 -14.60 3.06
C VAL A 81 22.07 -14.06 3.49
N GLU A 82 22.37 -14.09 4.79
CA GLU A 82 23.66 -13.68 5.35
C GLU A 82 24.77 -14.66 4.96
N GLY A 83 24.42 -15.93 4.75
CA GLY A 83 25.36 -17.01 4.43
C GLY A 83 25.95 -16.96 3.02
N ILE A 84 25.31 -16.23 2.10
CA ILE A 84 25.78 -16.14 0.70
C ILE A 84 26.64 -14.89 0.43
N GLY A 85 26.58 -13.87 1.30
CA GLY A 85 27.32 -12.61 1.15
C GLY A 85 26.77 -11.47 2.01
N SER A 86 27.60 -10.45 2.27
CA SER A 86 27.24 -9.26 3.06
C SER A 86 27.96 -8.00 2.57
N THR A 87 27.49 -6.81 2.98
CA THR A 87 28.16 -5.54 2.65
C THR A 87 29.54 -5.38 3.29
N ARG A 88 29.82 -6.12 4.37
CA ARG A 88 31.14 -6.15 5.04
C ARG A 88 32.16 -7.07 4.38
N THR A 89 31.68 -8.02 3.58
CA THR A 89 32.52 -9.04 2.94
C THR A 89 32.49 -8.83 1.43
N ARG A 90 31.69 -9.63 0.73
CA ARG A 90 31.42 -9.49 -0.69
C ARG A 90 29.96 -9.85 -0.93
N LEU A 91 29.28 -9.07 -1.77
CA LEU A 91 27.93 -9.40 -2.23
C LEU A 91 27.97 -10.58 -3.20
N HIS A 92 27.02 -11.50 -3.05
CA HIS A 92 26.76 -12.50 -4.07
C HIS A 92 26.19 -11.82 -5.33
N PRO A 93 26.46 -12.31 -6.57
CA PRO A 93 25.91 -11.72 -7.79
C PRO A 93 24.38 -11.56 -7.79
N VAL A 94 23.65 -12.48 -7.16
CA VAL A 94 22.17 -12.35 -6.98
C VAL A 94 21.84 -11.12 -6.14
N GLN A 95 22.53 -10.91 -5.01
CA GLN A 95 22.32 -9.76 -4.14
C GLN A 95 22.66 -8.45 -4.86
N GLU A 96 23.82 -8.40 -5.52
CA GLU A 96 24.27 -7.21 -6.25
C GLU A 96 23.32 -6.84 -7.39
N ARG A 97 22.89 -7.81 -8.20
CA ARG A 97 22.01 -7.56 -9.36
C ARG A 97 20.63 -7.10 -8.93
N ILE A 98 20.01 -7.72 -7.92
CA ILE A 98 18.69 -7.28 -7.43
C ILE A 98 18.76 -5.84 -6.92
N ALA A 99 19.81 -5.48 -6.15
CA ALA A 99 19.98 -4.12 -5.65
C ALA A 99 20.18 -3.10 -6.79
N LYS A 100 21.09 -3.38 -7.73
CA LYS A 100 21.42 -2.47 -8.84
C LYS A 100 20.32 -2.38 -9.90
N ALA A 101 19.50 -3.41 -10.03
CA ALA A 101 18.33 -3.41 -10.92
C ALA A 101 17.07 -2.84 -10.24
N HIS A 102 17.21 -2.19 -9.07
CA HIS A 102 16.11 -1.57 -8.34
C HIS A 102 14.99 -2.54 -7.90
N GLY A 103 15.29 -3.84 -7.78
CA GLY A 103 14.36 -4.89 -7.37
C GLY A 103 14.08 -4.96 -5.86
N SER A 104 14.41 -3.90 -5.10
CA SER A 104 14.15 -3.82 -3.67
C SER A 104 13.69 -2.41 -3.30
N GLN A 105 12.44 -2.32 -2.82
CA GLN A 105 11.82 -1.09 -2.30
C GLN A 105 11.81 -1.11 -0.76
N CYS A 106 10.73 -1.61 -0.13
CA CYS A 106 10.68 -1.74 1.32
C CYS A 106 11.73 -2.71 1.84
N GLY A 107 12.00 -3.77 1.07
CA GLY A 107 13.10 -4.72 1.26
C GLY A 107 12.78 -5.94 2.12
N PHE A 108 11.53 -6.09 2.59
CA PHE A 108 11.17 -7.14 3.53
C PHE A 108 11.05 -8.53 2.87
N CYS A 109 10.56 -8.62 1.62
CA CYS A 109 10.56 -9.85 0.83
C CYS A 109 11.94 -10.20 0.25
N THR A 110 12.83 -9.22 0.13
CA THR A 110 14.06 -9.33 -0.66
C THR A 110 14.94 -10.51 -0.24
N PRO A 111 15.16 -10.78 1.07
CA PRO A 111 15.87 -11.99 1.50
C PRO A 111 15.28 -13.30 0.96
N GLY A 112 13.95 -13.45 1.00
CA GLY A 112 13.27 -14.63 0.50
C GLY A 112 13.45 -14.82 -1.02
N ILE A 113 13.31 -13.73 -1.78
CA ILE A 113 13.53 -13.73 -3.25
C ILE A 113 14.98 -14.09 -3.59
N VAL A 114 15.94 -13.48 -2.89
CA VAL A 114 17.38 -13.77 -3.04
C VAL A 114 17.65 -15.26 -2.81
N MET A 115 17.07 -15.84 -1.77
CA MET A 115 17.28 -17.26 -1.44
C MET A 115 16.59 -18.21 -2.41
N SER A 116 15.41 -17.86 -2.93
CA SER A 116 14.76 -18.62 -4.01
C SER A 116 15.62 -18.66 -5.28
N MET A 117 16.12 -17.49 -5.71
CA MET A 117 17.02 -17.40 -6.88
C MET A 117 18.34 -18.14 -6.65
N TYR A 118 18.91 -18.01 -5.46
CA TYR A 118 20.14 -18.70 -5.09
C TYR A 118 19.96 -20.22 -5.12
N ALA A 119 18.91 -20.75 -4.50
CA ALA A 119 18.61 -22.17 -4.50
C ALA A 119 18.39 -22.71 -5.92
N LEU A 120 17.67 -21.97 -6.77
CA LEU A 120 17.48 -22.32 -8.18
C LEU A 120 18.81 -22.41 -8.93
N LEU A 121 19.66 -21.39 -8.82
CA LEU A 121 20.97 -21.35 -9.50
C LEU A 121 21.94 -22.43 -9.00
N ARG A 122 21.78 -22.89 -7.76
CA ARG A 122 22.54 -24.00 -7.20
C ARG A 122 22.08 -25.37 -7.70
N SER A 123 20.80 -25.50 -8.07
CA SER A 123 20.23 -26.72 -8.64
C SER A 123 20.31 -26.77 -10.18
N SER A 124 20.24 -25.61 -10.84
CA SER A 124 20.36 -25.44 -12.28
C SER A 124 21.15 -24.17 -12.61
N PRO A 125 22.46 -24.28 -12.95
CA PRO A 125 23.32 -23.11 -13.21
C PRO A 125 22.90 -22.25 -14.40
N VAL A 126 22.17 -22.82 -15.36
CA VAL A 126 21.57 -22.12 -16.51
C VAL A 126 20.09 -22.51 -16.56
N PRO A 127 19.23 -21.90 -15.74
CA PRO A 127 17.82 -22.24 -15.72
C PRO A 127 17.19 -21.80 -17.05
N SER A 128 16.38 -22.67 -17.65
CA SER A 128 15.57 -22.31 -18.81
C SER A 128 14.11 -22.13 -18.39
N MET A 129 13.41 -21.16 -19.00
CA MET A 129 11.96 -21.01 -18.81
C MET A 129 11.16 -22.17 -19.43
N LYS A 130 11.83 -23.14 -20.07
CA LYS A 130 11.24 -24.11 -21.02
C LYS A 130 10.82 -25.45 -20.39
N GLU A 131 10.87 -25.59 -19.06
CA GLU A 131 10.65 -26.87 -18.36
C GLU A 131 9.27 -27.03 -17.71
N LEU A 132 8.27 -26.20 -18.05
CA LEU A 132 6.92 -26.19 -17.45
C LEU A 132 5.80 -26.71 -18.37
N GLU A 133 6.08 -27.63 -19.29
CA GLU A 133 5.06 -28.19 -20.20
C GLU A 133 4.46 -29.52 -19.66
N PRO A 134 3.26 -29.54 -19.07
CA PRO A 134 2.51 -30.77 -18.92
C PRO A 134 1.84 -31.13 -20.26
N GLY A 135 2.46 -32.03 -21.02
CA GLY A 135 1.86 -32.63 -22.20
C GLY A 135 0.75 -33.61 -21.81
N ILE A 136 -0.52 -33.22 -21.98
CA ILE A 136 -1.65 -34.16 -21.90
C ILE A 136 -1.90 -34.74 -23.30
N LYS A 137 -1.57 -36.02 -23.52
CA LYS A 137 -1.83 -36.74 -24.77
C LYS A 137 -3.20 -37.40 -24.77
N GLY A 138 -3.94 -37.21 -25.87
CA GLY A 138 -5.10 -38.02 -26.25
C GLY A 138 -6.44 -37.31 -26.11
N ARG A 139 -6.90 -36.62 -27.17
CA ARG A 139 -8.30 -36.21 -27.34
C ARG A 139 -8.73 -36.30 -28.80
N LYS A 140 -10.02 -36.57 -29.00
CA LYS A 140 -10.69 -36.61 -30.31
C LYS A 140 -10.77 -35.20 -30.93
N PRO A 141 -10.87 -35.07 -32.27
CA PRO A 141 -10.93 -33.76 -32.93
C PRO A 141 -12.13 -32.96 -32.44
N ILE A 142 -11.86 -31.76 -31.94
CA ILE A 142 -12.84 -30.71 -31.67
C ILE A 142 -12.90 -29.82 -32.94
N GLU A 143 -14.08 -29.29 -33.26
CA GLU A 143 -14.26 -28.36 -34.38
C GLU A 143 -13.32 -27.14 -34.25
N SER A 144 -12.86 -26.58 -35.37
CA SER A 144 -11.87 -25.49 -35.39
C SER A 144 -12.25 -24.31 -34.49
N ARG A 145 -13.54 -23.96 -34.45
CA ARG A 145 -14.09 -22.85 -33.64
C ARG A 145 -14.01 -23.11 -32.12
N GLU A 146 -14.09 -24.37 -31.72
CA GLU A 146 -14.16 -24.80 -30.32
C GLU A 146 -12.76 -25.08 -29.73
N LYS A 147 -11.70 -25.08 -30.57
CA LYS A 147 -10.32 -25.40 -30.18
C LYS A 147 -9.76 -24.50 -29.07
N SER A 148 -10.15 -23.23 -29.07
CA SER A 148 -9.74 -22.24 -28.05
C SER A 148 -10.09 -22.68 -26.61
N GLY A 149 -11.12 -23.51 -26.44
CA GLY A 149 -11.51 -24.07 -25.13
C GLY A 149 -10.62 -25.22 -24.63
N SER A 150 -9.68 -25.70 -25.44
CA SER A 150 -8.69 -26.71 -25.06
C SER A 150 -7.33 -26.12 -24.67
N GLU A 151 -7.12 -24.83 -24.95
CA GLU A 151 -5.91 -24.11 -24.59
C GLU A 151 -5.93 -23.78 -23.09
N THR A 152 -4.76 -23.71 -22.48
CA THR A 152 -4.56 -23.29 -21.09
C THR A 152 -3.62 -22.10 -21.08
N PHE A 153 -3.82 -21.15 -20.18
CA PHE A 153 -2.88 -20.06 -20.02
C PHE A 153 -1.50 -20.56 -19.59
N HIS A 154 -0.47 -19.91 -20.11
CA HIS A 154 0.94 -20.21 -19.84
C HIS A 154 1.65 -18.94 -19.39
N THR A 155 2.67 -19.06 -18.55
CA THR A 155 3.46 -17.89 -18.12
C THR A 155 4.05 -17.18 -19.33
N LEU A 156 3.68 -15.90 -19.51
CA LEU A 156 4.20 -15.07 -20.58
C LEU A 156 5.68 -14.79 -20.33
N VAL A 157 6.47 -14.71 -21.41
CA VAL A 157 7.86 -14.24 -21.29
C VAL A 157 7.84 -12.73 -21.13
N PRO A 158 8.25 -12.19 -19.97
CA PRO A 158 8.10 -10.77 -19.69
C PRO A 158 9.02 -9.92 -20.58
N LYS A 159 8.46 -8.84 -21.11
CA LYS A 159 9.17 -7.76 -21.81
C LYS A 159 8.85 -6.45 -21.11
N SER A 160 9.80 -5.53 -21.02
CA SER A 160 9.54 -4.22 -20.46
C SER A 160 10.46 -3.15 -21.06
N ALA A 161 9.97 -1.91 -21.07
CA ALA A 161 10.74 -0.74 -21.42
C ALA A 161 10.42 0.40 -20.45
N GLN A 162 11.47 1.05 -19.93
CA GLN A 162 11.35 2.21 -19.05
C GLN A 162 11.98 3.43 -19.72
N LEU A 163 11.18 4.47 -20.00
CA LEU A 163 11.62 5.68 -20.70
C LEU A 163 11.58 6.89 -19.77
N PHE A 164 12.70 7.60 -19.67
CA PHE A 164 12.83 8.83 -18.88
C PHE A 164 13.89 9.76 -19.47
N GLU A 165 13.83 11.04 -19.10
CA GLU A 165 14.78 12.05 -19.59
C GLU A 165 16.20 11.81 -19.07
N LYS A 166 17.18 11.80 -19.97
CA LYS A 166 18.60 11.75 -19.60
C LYS A 166 19.05 13.12 -19.09
N VAL A 167 19.80 13.14 -17.99
CA VAL A 167 20.44 14.35 -17.48
C VAL A 167 21.38 14.99 -18.51
N ALA A 168 21.49 16.33 -18.46
CA ALA A 168 22.36 17.09 -19.34
C ALA A 168 23.84 16.69 -19.14
N SER A 169 24.63 16.75 -20.21
CA SER A 169 26.05 16.31 -20.18
C SER A 169 26.96 17.19 -19.32
N ASP A 170 26.54 18.42 -19.05
CA ASP A 170 27.23 19.42 -18.22
C ASP A 170 26.80 19.38 -16.75
N GLN A 171 25.76 18.62 -16.38
CA GLN A 171 25.36 18.43 -14.99
C GLN A 171 26.49 17.73 -14.22
N ALA A 172 26.96 18.37 -13.14
CA ALA A 172 28.06 17.88 -12.32
C ALA A 172 27.84 16.43 -11.85
N ALA A 173 28.91 15.64 -11.79
CA ALA A 173 28.85 14.25 -11.30
C ALA A 173 28.38 14.17 -9.84
N THR A 174 28.66 15.21 -9.05
CA THR A 174 28.25 15.37 -7.66
C THR A 174 26.80 15.81 -7.49
N ASP A 175 26.10 16.17 -8.56
CA ASP A 175 24.67 16.48 -8.54
C ASP A 175 23.86 15.22 -8.89
N PRO A 176 23.30 14.51 -7.89
CA PRO A 176 22.56 13.27 -8.13
C PRO A 176 21.10 13.49 -8.54
N ILE A 177 20.58 14.71 -8.61
CA ILE A 177 19.18 14.96 -9.01
C ILE A 177 18.94 14.45 -10.44
N ARG A 178 17.76 13.86 -10.69
CA ARG A 178 17.37 13.19 -11.94
C ARG A 178 18.19 11.95 -12.32
N ARG A 179 19.17 11.54 -11.50
CA ARG A 179 19.93 10.30 -11.75
C ARG A 179 19.22 9.10 -11.09
N PRO A 180 19.26 7.91 -11.71
CA PRO A 180 18.66 6.68 -11.17
C PRO A 180 19.50 6.11 -10.01
N GLN A 181 19.58 6.84 -8.89
CA GLN A 181 20.34 6.39 -7.73
C GLN A 181 19.68 5.15 -7.13
N VAL A 182 20.51 4.15 -6.80
CA VAL A 182 20.07 2.95 -6.09
C VAL A 182 19.54 3.35 -4.72
N HIS A 183 18.46 2.69 -4.28
CA HIS A 183 17.88 2.93 -2.96
C HIS A 183 18.96 2.79 -1.87
N ALA A 184 19.06 3.76 -0.96
CA ALA A 184 20.16 3.86 0.00
C ALA A 184 20.26 2.67 0.97
N SER A 185 19.18 1.90 1.14
CA SER A 185 19.18 0.65 1.92
C SER A 185 19.21 -0.64 1.07
N ALA A 186 19.19 -0.57 -0.27
CA ALA A 186 19.09 -1.74 -1.16
C ALA A 186 20.12 -2.82 -0.85
N TYR A 187 21.39 -2.41 -0.72
CA TYR A 187 22.47 -3.35 -0.42
C TYR A 187 22.32 -4.03 0.95
N LYS A 188 21.70 -3.35 1.93
CA LYS A 188 21.39 -3.94 3.24
C LYS A 188 20.14 -4.83 3.18
N GLN A 189 19.19 -4.51 2.31
CA GLN A 189 17.96 -5.28 2.11
C GLN A 189 18.26 -6.63 1.45
N VAL A 190 19.11 -6.66 0.42
CA VAL A 190 19.51 -7.90 -0.28
C VAL A 190 20.42 -8.82 0.54
N THR A 191 21.07 -8.32 1.59
CA THR A 191 21.94 -9.10 2.49
C THR A 191 21.27 -9.49 3.80
N GLY A 192 20.07 -8.99 4.08
CA GLY A 192 19.41 -9.16 5.37
C GLY A 192 19.95 -8.25 6.50
N GLU A 193 20.88 -7.34 6.19
CA GLU A 193 21.47 -6.39 7.15
C GLU A 193 20.55 -5.19 7.47
N ALA A 194 19.46 -5.02 6.72
CA ALA A 194 18.42 -4.05 7.03
C ALA A 194 17.60 -4.52 8.24
N ILE A 195 17.70 -3.76 9.34
CA ILE A 195 17.00 -4.01 10.61
C ILE A 195 15.60 -3.38 10.57
N TYR A 196 14.56 -4.21 10.71
CA TYR A 196 13.17 -3.80 10.91
C TYR A 196 12.80 -3.89 12.39
N CYS A 197 11.55 -3.57 12.77
CA CYS A 197 11.18 -3.42 14.18
C CYS A 197 11.45 -4.69 15.01
N ASP A 198 11.01 -5.85 14.53
CA ASP A 198 11.23 -7.13 15.24
C ASP A 198 12.66 -7.69 15.09
N ASP A 199 13.48 -7.14 14.19
CA ASP A 199 14.88 -7.56 14.09
C ASP A 199 15.77 -6.96 15.18
N ILE A 200 15.26 -5.98 15.93
CA ILE A 200 16.00 -5.34 17.02
C ILE A 200 16.36 -6.41 18.07
N PRO A 201 17.64 -6.50 18.48
CA PRO A 201 18.07 -7.45 19.49
C PRO A 201 17.23 -7.36 20.76
N ARG A 202 16.92 -8.52 21.34
CA ARG A 202 16.12 -8.61 22.57
C ARG A 202 16.89 -8.02 23.75
N PHE A 203 16.19 -7.29 24.63
CA PHE A 203 16.71 -7.01 25.97
C PHE A 203 16.71 -8.29 26.82
N SER A 204 17.61 -8.37 27.81
CA SER A 204 17.73 -9.56 28.67
C SER A 204 16.48 -9.83 29.52
N ASN A 205 15.73 -8.78 29.87
CA ASN A 205 14.48 -8.85 30.63
C ASN A 205 13.24 -8.46 29.80
N GLU A 206 13.34 -8.49 28.47
CA GLU A 206 12.22 -8.19 27.56
C GLU A 206 11.06 -9.16 27.74
N LEU A 207 9.84 -8.66 27.61
CA LEU A 207 8.58 -9.42 27.61
C LEU A 207 7.90 -9.34 26.25
N TYR A 208 6.92 -10.23 26.04
CA TYR A 208 6.08 -10.22 24.86
C TYR A 208 4.61 -10.00 25.24
N LEU A 209 3.90 -9.21 24.42
CA LEU A 209 2.48 -8.92 24.57
C LEU A 209 1.66 -9.62 23.48
N ALA A 210 0.56 -10.27 23.87
CA ALA A 210 -0.46 -10.81 22.97
C ALA A 210 -1.85 -10.30 23.36
N PHE A 211 -2.72 -10.11 22.38
CA PHE A 211 -4.03 -9.51 22.58
C PHE A 211 -5.14 -10.53 22.84
N VAL A 212 -6.17 -10.09 23.56
CA VAL A 212 -7.45 -10.78 23.71
C VAL A 212 -8.48 -10.04 22.88
N TYR A 213 -9.02 -10.68 21.86
CA TYR A 213 -9.93 -10.07 20.89
C TYR A 213 -11.39 -10.45 21.11
N SER A 214 -12.29 -9.57 20.69
CA SER A 214 -13.72 -9.86 20.56
C SER A 214 -13.96 -11.00 19.57
N THR A 215 -14.83 -11.94 19.95
CA THR A 215 -15.32 -13.00 19.07
C THR A 215 -16.70 -12.68 18.46
N LYS A 216 -17.29 -11.53 18.80
CA LYS A 216 -18.63 -11.08 18.38
C LYS A 216 -18.56 -9.76 17.62
N ALA A 217 -19.39 -9.60 16.60
CA ALA A 217 -19.46 -8.36 15.82
C ALA A 217 -20.24 -7.24 16.54
N HIS A 218 -21.24 -7.58 17.34
CA HIS A 218 -22.00 -6.61 18.12
C HIS A 218 -22.54 -7.28 19.38
N ALA A 219 -22.02 -6.93 20.56
CA ALA A 219 -22.42 -7.55 21.81
C ALA A 219 -22.05 -6.69 23.03
N LYS A 220 -22.80 -6.82 24.13
CA LYS A 220 -22.34 -6.37 25.45
C LYS A 220 -21.37 -7.38 26.03
N ILE A 221 -20.33 -6.91 26.69
CA ILE A 221 -19.44 -7.72 27.53
C ILE A 221 -20.08 -7.82 28.91
N ILE A 222 -20.42 -9.04 29.33
CA ILE A 222 -21.02 -9.31 30.66
C ILE A 222 -19.93 -9.52 31.70
N SER A 223 -18.86 -10.24 31.34
CA SER A 223 -17.72 -10.49 32.22
C SER A 223 -16.47 -10.88 31.45
N ILE A 224 -15.30 -10.53 32.00
CA ILE A 224 -13.97 -10.91 31.54
C ILE A 224 -13.28 -11.63 32.69
N ASP A 225 -12.87 -12.89 32.49
CA ASP A 225 -12.18 -13.72 33.48
C ASP A 225 -10.82 -14.19 32.95
N PRO A 226 -9.70 -13.57 33.42
CA PRO A 226 -8.34 -13.96 33.04
C PRO A 226 -7.71 -15.00 33.98
N SER A 227 -8.45 -15.55 34.96
CA SER A 227 -7.88 -16.37 36.05
C SER A 227 -7.07 -17.57 35.57
N ASP A 228 -7.57 -18.33 34.58
CA ASP A 228 -6.87 -19.48 34.00
C ASP A 228 -5.62 -19.07 33.20
N ALA A 229 -5.62 -17.88 32.60
CA ALA A 229 -4.48 -17.34 31.86
C ALA A 229 -3.36 -16.92 32.82
N LEU A 230 -3.71 -16.29 33.95
CA LEU A 230 -2.76 -15.81 34.96
C LEU A 230 -2.06 -16.93 35.75
N GLN A 231 -2.61 -18.14 35.75
CA GLN A 231 -1.98 -19.31 36.38
C GLN A 231 -0.91 -19.96 35.48
N GLU A 232 -0.80 -19.56 34.22
CA GLU A 232 0.17 -20.13 33.29
C GLU A 232 1.60 -19.64 33.59
N GLU A 233 2.54 -20.57 33.72
CA GLU A 233 3.94 -20.24 33.98
C GLU A 233 4.52 -19.33 32.89
N GLY A 234 5.18 -18.26 33.32
CA GLY A 234 5.76 -17.23 32.45
C GLY A 234 4.80 -16.09 32.08
N VAL A 235 3.53 -16.13 32.51
CA VAL A 235 2.60 -15.00 32.41
C VAL A 235 2.85 -14.03 33.57
N HIS A 236 3.00 -12.75 33.26
CA HIS A 236 3.26 -11.69 34.24
C HIS A 236 2.00 -10.91 34.61
N ARG A 237 1.18 -10.54 33.61
CA ARG A 237 0.01 -9.69 33.83
C ARG A 237 -0.99 -9.78 32.69
N PHE A 238 -2.26 -9.59 33.02
CA PHE A 238 -3.34 -9.24 32.11
C PHE A 238 -3.66 -7.74 32.29
N PHE A 239 -3.74 -7.01 31.18
CA PHE A 239 -4.20 -5.64 31.12
C PHE A 239 -5.58 -5.56 30.48
N SER A 240 -6.46 -4.73 31.04
CA SER A 240 -7.80 -4.42 30.50
C SER A 240 -8.10 -2.93 30.62
N ALA A 241 -9.33 -2.54 30.26
CA ALA A 241 -9.79 -1.17 30.46
C ALA A 241 -9.73 -0.70 31.93
N ASP A 242 -9.76 -1.63 32.91
CA ASP A 242 -9.70 -1.28 34.34
C ASP A 242 -8.30 -0.81 34.79
N ASP A 243 -7.27 -0.97 33.94
CA ASP A 243 -5.93 -0.43 34.19
C ASP A 243 -5.77 1.05 33.76
N LEU A 244 -6.82 1.62 33.17
CA LEU A 244 -6.86 2.97 32.61
C LEU A 244 -8.04 3.74 33.19
N THR A 245 -7.90 5.07 33.27
CA THR A 245 -9.07 5.95 33.41
C THR A 245 -9.79 6.06 32.06
N ASP A 246 -11.05 6.51 32.06
CA ASP A 246 -11.82 6.67 30.82
C ASP A 246 -11.07 7.55 29.78
N GLU A 247 -10.50 8.68 30.24
CA GLU A 247 -9.70 9.58 29.39
C GLU A 247 -8.43 8.91 28.83
N GLN A 248 -7.74 8.10 29.65
CA GLN A 248 -6.56 7.36 29.21
C GLN A 248 -6.89 6.21 28.25
N ASN A 249 -8.10 5.67 28.33
CA ASN A 249 -8.57 4.57 27.51
C ASN A 249 -9.07 5.03 26.13
N GLU A 250 -9.49 6.30 25.99
CA GLU A 250 -9.86 6.89 24.70
C GLU A 250 -8.67 6.95 23.72
N ALA A 251 -8.86 6.36 22.54
CA ALA A 251 -7.91 6.30 21.45
C ALA A 251 -8.60 6.64 20.11
N GLY A 252 -7.84 6.61 19.02
CA GLY A 252 -8.29 7.00 17.68
C GLY A 252 -7.64 8.31 17.25
N PRO A 253 -7.44 8.55 15.94
CA PRO A 253 -6.60 9.64 15.44
C PRO A 253 -7.29 11.00 15.60
N VAL A 254 -7.98 11.47 14.55
CA VAL A 254 -8.69 12.77 14.53
C VAL A 254 -9.88 12.77 15.49
N PHE A 255 -10.57 11.63 15.57
CA PHE A 255 -11.69 11.40 16.47
C PHE A 255 -11.27 10.36 17.50
N HIS A 256 -11.48 10.66 18.78
CA HIS A 256 -11.15 9.74 19.87
C HIS A 256 -12.34 8.82 20.18
N ASP A 257 -12.86 8.14 19.15
CA ASP A 257 -14.02 7.25 19.22
C ASP A 257 -13.65 5.75 19.25
N GLU A 258 -12.39 5.46 19.54
CA GLU A 258 -11.86 4.12 19.80
C GLU A 258 -11.37 3.98 21.24
N PHE A 259 -11.03 2.75 21.64
CA PHE A 259 -10.52 2.46 22.97
C PHE A 259 -9.24 1.62 22.89
N VAL A 260 -8.31 1.84 23.82
CA VAL A 260 -7.15 0.96 24.01
C VAL A 260 -7.63 -0.45 24.33
N PHE A 261 -8.58 -0.56 25.27
CA PHE A 261 -9.28 -1.79 25.61
C PHE A 261 -10.78 -1.54 25.74
N VAL A 262 -11.60 -2.31 25.04
CA VAL A 262 -13.07 -2.22 25.08
C VAL A 262 -13.60 -2.88 26.37
N LYS A 263 -14.47 -2.18 27.10
CA LYS A 263 -15.05 -2.65 28.37
C LYS A 263 -16.50 -3.09 28.29
N ASP A 264 -17.35 -2.32 27.63
CA ASP A 264 -18.81 -2.48 27.76
C ASP A 264 -19.46 -3.14 26.55
N ILE A 265 -19.22 -2.61 25.35
CA ILE A 265 -19.86 -3.05 24.11
C ILE A 265 -18.80 -3.23 23.04
N VAL A 266 -18.72 -4.44 22.50
CA VAL A 266 -17.97 -4.70 21.28
C VAL A 266 -18.84 -4.38 20.07
N THR A 267 -18.27 -3.64 19.12
CA THR A 267 -18.94 -3.18 17.90
C THR A 267 -18.28 -3.72 16.63
N THR A 268 -17.27 -4.57 16.75
CA THR A 268 -16.78 -5.45 15.68
C THR A 268 -16.14 -6.71 16.26
N GLN A 269 -16.05 -7.77 15.46
CA GLN A 269 -15.16 -8.88 15.75
C GLN A 269 -13.71 -8.37 15.64
N GLY A 270 -12.81 -8.88 16.49
CA GLY A 270 -11.40 -8.48 16.47
C GLY A 270 -11.08 -7.26 17.36
N GLN A 271 -12.08 -6.56 17.90
CA GLN A 271 -11.83 -5.46 18.85
C GLN A 271 -11.02 -5.93 20.06
N ILE A 272 -10.06 -5.11 20.50
CA ILE A 272 -9.14 -5.46 21.58
C ILE A 272 -9.85 -5.26 22.93
N ILE A 273 -9.99 -6.34 23.70
CA ILE A 273 -10.64 -6.35 25.02
C ILE A 273 -9.60 -6.30 26.15
N GLY A 274 -8.41 -6.83 25.89
CA GLY A 274 -7.30 -6.82 26.83
C GLY A 274 -6.01 -7.34 26.21
N ALA A 275 -4.96 -7.44 27.02
CA ALA A 275 -3.66 -7.94 26.60
C ALA A 275 -2.99 -8.79 27.70
N ILE A 276 -2.39 -9.91 27.31
CA ILE A 276 -1.54 -10.74 28.18
C ILE A 276 -0.08 -10.40 27.90
N VAL A 277 0.70 -10.24 28.96
CA VAL A 277 2.15 -10.06 28.90
C VAL A 277 2.84 -11.28 29.52
N ALA A 278 3.76 -11.88 28.77
CA ALA A 278 4.48 -13.09 29.17
C ALA A 278 5.96 -13.08 28.74
N ASP A 279 6.75 -14.05 29.20
CA ASP A 279 8.18 -14.17 28.87
C ASP A 279 8.45 -14.41 27.38
N THR A 280 7.53 -15.06 26.67
CA THR A 280 7.68 -15.38 25.24
C THR A 280 6.37 -15.18 24.48
N GLN A 281 6.48 -14.97 23.16
CA GLN A 281 5.32 -14.87 22.27
C GLN A 281 4.36 -16.05 22.41
N LYS A 282 4.91 -17.27 22.41
CA LYS A 282 4.13 -18.51 22.49
C LYS A 282 3.31 -18.60 23.79
N ILE A 283 3.90 -18.23 24.92
CA ILE A 283 3.19 -18.21 26.21
C ILE A 283 2.12 -17.13 26.19
N ALA A 284 2.45 -15.90 25.75
CA ALA A 284 1.49 -14.79 25.69
C ALA A 284 0.26 -15.15 24.84
N GLN A 285 0.46 -15.65 23.62
CA GLN A 285 -0.61 -16.02 22.70
C GLN A 285 -1.45 -17.21 23.23
N ARG A 286 -0.82 -18.21 23.84
CA ARG A 286 -1.53 -19.35 24.44
C ARG A 286 -2.38 -18.92 25.63
N ALA A 287 -1.84 -18.09 26.51
CA ALA A 287 -2.54 -17.56 27.67
C ALA A 287 -3.67 -16.58 27.28
N ALA A 288 -3.48 -15.74 26.26
CA ALA A 288 -4.53 -14.85 25.74
C ALA A 288 -5.79 -15.61 25.31
N ARG A 289 -5.64 -16.80 24.69
CA ARG A 289 -6.75 -17.68 24.30
C ARG A 289 -7.49 -18.32 25.48
N LYS A 290 -6.92 -18.29 26.69
CA LYS A 290 -7.55 -18.83 27.91
C LYS A 290 -8.43 -17.82 28.64
N VAL A 291 -8.35 -16.53 28.29
CA VAL A 291 -9.20 -15.50 28.89
C VAL A 291 -10.65 -15.74 28.46
N LYS A 292 -11.54 -15.92 29.43
CA LYS A 292 -12.96 -16.23 29.19
C LYS A 292 -13.75 -14.93 29.14
N ILE A 293 -14.53 -14.76 28.07
CA ILE A 293 -15.39 -13.58 27.89
C ILE A 293 -16.81 -14.06 27.68
N THR A 294 -17.73 -13.51 28.46
CA THR A 294 -19.18 -13.76 28.33
C THR A 294 -19.83 -12.57 27.64
N TYR A 295 -20.64 -12.86 26.62
CA TYR A 295 -21.29 -11.85 25.78
C TYR A 295 -22.82 -11.97 25.84
N GLU A 296 -23.50 -10.84 25.71
CA GLU A 296 -24.92 -10.74 25.30
C GLU A 296 -24.95 -10.11 23.90
N GLU A 297 -25.29 -10.90 22.87
CA GLU A 297 -25.32 -10.42 21.48
C GLU A 297 -26.39 -9.35 21.25
N LEU A 298 -26.04 -8.33 20.48
CA LEU A 298 -26.91 -7.21 20.14
C LEU A 298 -27.32 -7.27 18.67
N THR A 299 -28.52 -6.80 18.38
CA THR A 299 -29.06 -6.69 17.01
C THR A 299 -29.50 -5.25 16.72
N PRO A 300 -29.46 -4.81 15.44
CA PRO A 300 -28.94 -5.54 14.28
C PRO A 300 -27.40 -5.61 14.25
N VAL A 301 -26.88 -6.57 13.48
CA VAL A 301 -25.47 -6.58 13.04
C VAL A 301 -25.46 -5.99 11.63
N ILE A 302 -24.84 -4.83 11.47
CA ILE A 302 -24.81 -4.08 10.20
C ILE A 302 -23.47 -4.38 9.52
N VAL A 303 -23.47 -5.07 8.39
CA VAL A 303 -22.22 -5.45 7.70
C VAL A 303 -22.06 -4.71 6.38
N THR A 304 -23.12 -4.65 5.58
CA THR A 304 -23.07 -4.13 4.22
C THR A 304 -23.42 -2.64 4.15
N LEU A 305 -22.95 -1.97 3.10
CA LEU A 305 -23.42 -0.61 2.75
C LEU A 305 -24.94 -0.54 2.59
N GLU A 306 -25.57 -1.56 2.01
CA GLU A 306 -27.03 -1.63 1.91
C GLU A 306 -27.71 -1.67 3.27
N ASP A 307 -27.20 -2.47 4.22
CA ASP A 307 -27.72 -2.51 5.59
C ASP A 307 -27.58 -1.14 6.26
N ALA A 308 -26.41 -0.51 6.13
CA ALA A 308 -26.16 0.80 6.74
C ALA A 308 -27.08 1.88 6.16
N ILE A 309 -27.32 1.87 4.85
CA ILE A 309 -28.24 2.81 4.20
C ILE A 309 -29.69 2.55 4.64
N ALA A 310 -30.12 1.29 4.70
CA ALA A 310 -31.47 0.93 5.09
C ALA A 310 -31.79 1.25 6.56
N GLN A 311 -30.79 1.18 7.44
CA GLN A 311 -30.89 1.49 8.86
C GLN A 311 -30.49 2.94 9.22
N GLU A 312 -30.17 3.77 8.22
CA GLU A 312 -29.62 5.12 8.40
C GLU A 312 -28.41 5.17 9.37
N SER A 313 -27.60 4.11 9.37
CA SER A 313 -26.40 3.97 10.20
C SER A 313 -25.23 4.74 9.61
N PHE A 314 -25.22 6.05 9.87
CA PHE A 314 -24.17 6.96 9.43
C PHE A 314 -23.48 7.63 10.62
N TYR A 315 -22.23 8.05 10.43
CA TYR A 315 -21.61 8.94 11.40
C TYR A 315 -22.27 10.34 11.36
N PRO A 316 -22.27 11.09 12.48
CA PRO A 316 -22.82 12.44 12.53
C PRO A 316 -22.12 13.40 11.55
N GLY A 317 -22.86 14.40 11.05
CA GLY A 317 -22.31 15.44 10.17
C GLY A 317 -22.31 15.08 8.68
N PHE A 318 -22.98 14.01 8.28
CA PHE A 318 -23.16 13.58 6.90
C PHE A 318 -24.65 13.59 6.49
N PRO A 319 -24.98 13.85 5.21
CA PRO A 319 -24.06 13.98 4.09
C PRO A 319 -23.25 15.28 4.07
N ARG A 320 -22.01 15.18 3.56
CA ARG A 320 -21.28 16.36 3.05
C ARG A 320 -21.60 16.57 1.57
N SER A 321 -21.54 17.80 1.11
CA SER A 321 -21.84 18.14 -0.29
C SER A 321 -20.83 19.09 -0.91
N ILE A 322 -20.53 18.89 -2.20
CA ILE A 322 -19.88 19.88 -3.06
C ILE A 322 -20.84 20.17 -4.22
N VAL A 323 -21.14 21.44 -4.47
CA VAL A 323 -22.10 21.88 -5.50
C VAL A 323 -21.51 23.00 -6.33
N LYS A 324 -21.57 22.87 -7.65
CA LYS A 324 -21.20 23.89 -8.64
C LYS A 324 -22.28 23.99 -9.71
N GLY A 325 -22.68 25.20 -10.04
CA GLY A 325 -23.70 25.47 -11.06
C GLY A 325 -25.12 25.11 -10.63
N ASP A 326 -26.04 25.08 -11.59
CA ASP A 326 -27.46 24.74 -11.40
C ASP A 326 -27.70 23.33 -11.97
N VAL A 327 -27.59 22.32 -11.10
CA VAL A 327 -27.60 20.90 -11.48
C VAL A 327 -28.99 20.47 -11.93
N GLU A 328 -30.03 20.91 -11.22
CA GLU A 328 -31.43 20.63 -11.53
C GLU A 328 -31.80 21.14 -12.92
N LYS A 329 -31.50 22.40 -13.21
CA LYS A 329 -31.76 22.99 -14.52
C LYS A 329 -30.95 22.30 -15.61
N ALA A 330 -29.66 22.07 -15.38
CA ALA A 330 -28.80 21.46 -16.39
C ALA A 330 -29.16 19.99 -16.68
N LEU A 331 -29.71 19.25 -15.72
CA LEU A 331 -30.28 17.91 -15.95
C LEU A 331 -31.60 17.98 -16.72
N ALA A 332 -32.45 18.96 -16.45
CA ALA A 332 -33.71 19.14 -17.18
C ALA A 332 -33.50 19.59 -18.64
N ASP A 333 -32.46 20.39 -18.88
CA ASP A 333 -32.08 20.91 -20.20
C ASP A 333 -31.21 19.91 -20.99
N ALA A 334 -30.78 18.78 -20.40
CA ALA A 334 -29.94 17.79 -21.07
C ALA A 334 -30.72 16.99 -22.13
N ASP A 335 -30.07 16.72 -23.27
CA ASP A 335 -30.69 15.92 -24.35
C ASP A 335 -30.84 14.44 -23.95
N VAL A 336 -29.89 13.92 -23.18
CA VAL A 336 -29.89 12.54 -22.67
C VAL A 336 -29.51 12.54 -21.19
N VAL A 337 -30.29 11.82 -20.37
CA VAL A 337 -29.96 11.57 -18.96
C VAL A 337 -29.66 10.08 -18.79
N VAL A 338 -28.48 9.79 -18.22
CA VAL A 338 -28.04 8.43 -17.93
C VAL A 338 -27.98 8.24 -16.42
N GLU A 339 -28.67 7.21 -15.93
CA GLU A 339 -28.62 6.80 -14.52
C GLU A 339 -27.80 5.51 -14.39
N GLY A 340 -27.04 5.40 -13.30
CA GLY A 340 -26.26 4.21 -13.03
C GLY A 340 -25.66 4.20 -11.63
N ASP A 341 -24.96 3.12 -11.33
CA ASP A 341 -24.27 2.91 -10.08
C ASP A 341 -22.88 2.29 -10.32
N CYS A 342 -22.05 2.34 -9.28
CA CYS A 342 -20.72 1.74 -9.28
C CYS A 342 -20.43 1.22 -7.87
N ARG A 343 -20.07 -0.07 -7.76
CA ARG A 343 -19.67 -0.69 -6.49
C ARG A 343 -18.22 -1.17 -6.56
N MET A 344 -17.49 -0.99 -5.46
CA MET A 344 -16.13 -1.49 -5.32
C MET A 344 -15.87 -2.07 -3.93
N GLY A 345 -15.19 -3.21 -3.89
CA GLY A 345 -14.78 -3.87 -2.65
C GLY A 345 -13.66 -3.14 -1.90
N GLY A 346 -13.41 -3.60 -0.68
CA GLY A 346 -12.25 -3.17 0.11
C GLY A 346 -10.95 -3.89 -0.31
N GLN A 347 -9.84 -3.51 0.32
CA GLN A 347 -8.51 -4.03 0.01
C GLN A 347 -7.63 -4.03 1.26
N GLU A 348 -7.03 -5.16 1.59
CA GLU A 348 -6.05 -5.29 2.68
C GLU A 348 -4.70 -4.71 2.27
N HIS A 349 -4.04 -3.94 3.14
CA HIS A 349 -2.76 -3.28 2.80
C HIS A 349 -1.66 -4.29 2.49
N PHE A 350 -1.68 -5.39 3.23
CA PHE A 350 -0.73 -6.49 3.10
C PHE A 350 0.74 -6.02 3.02
N TYR A 351 1.09 -5.02 3.83
CA TYR A 351 2.49 -4.73 4.12
C TYR A 351 3.16 -6.01 4.62
N LEU A 352 4.33 -6.37 4.11
CA LEU A 352 4.91 -7.68 4.44
C LEU A 352 5.44 -7.77 5.87
N GLU A 353 5.93 -6.65 6.42
CA GLU A 353 6.11 -6.51 7.87
C GLU A 353 4.75 -6.15 8.48
N THR A 354 4.18 -7.01 9.31
CA THR A 354 2.94 -6.73 10.08
C THR A 354 3.12 -5.56 11.06
N GLN A 355 2.05 -5.16 11.75
CA GLN A 355 2.15 -4.19 12.84
C GLN A 355 3.12 -4.71 13.90
N ALA A 356 4.08 -3.87 14.27
CA ALA A 356 5.14 -4.23 15.21
C ALA A 356 5.53 -3.03 16.08
N CYS A 357 5.78 -3.30 17.35
CA CYS A 357 6.21 -2.31 18.32
C CYS A 357 7.14 -2.93 19.37
N LEU A 358 8.14 -2.17 19.79
CA LEU A 358 9.00 -2.41 20.95
C LEU A 358 9.01 -1.12 21.77
N ALA A 359 8.53 -1.18 23.02
CA ALA A 359 8.61 -0.07 23.95
C ALA A 359 9.46 -0.45 25.16
N PHE A 360 10.22 0.50 25.69
CA PHE A 360 11.06 0.26 26.86
C PHE A 360 11.24 1.52 27.70
N PRO A 361 11.15 1.40 29.03
CA PRO A 361 11.40 2.51 29.93
C PRO A 361 12.88 2.94 29.89
N LYS A 362 13.13 4.22 30.16
CA LYS A 362 14.47 4.81 30.30
C LYS A 362 14.74 5.11 31.77
N ASP A 363 14.89 6.38 32.11
CA ASP A 363 14.87 6.84 33.50
C ASP A 363 13.48 6.61 34.12
N THR A 364 13.29 7.00 35.39
CA THR A 364 12.14 6.61 36.21
C THR A 364 10.76 6.92 35.62
N ASP A 365 10.64 7.88 34.70
CA ASP A 365 9.38 8.34 34.14
C ASP A 365 9.43 8.65 32.63
N GLU A 366 10.41 8.09 31.92
CA GLU A 366 10.60 8.25 30.47
C GLU A 366 10.41 6.92 29.73
N ILE A 367 9.92 6.99 28.50
CA ILE A 367 9.73 5.82 27.65
C ILE A 367 10.15 6.08 26.21
N GLU A 368 10.80 5.09 25.62
CA GLU A 368 11.12 5.07 24.21
C GLU A 368 10.27 4.01 23.50
N VAL A 369 9.69 4.39 22.36
CA VAL A 369 8.80 3.55 21.55
C VAL A 369 9.37 3.45 20.14
N ILE A 370 9.70 2.24 19.72
CA ILE A 370 10.09 1.92 18.35
C ILE A 370 8.92 1.18 17.72
N SER A 371 8.28 1.79 16.73
CA SER A 371 7.09 1.24 16.08
C SER A 371 7.24 1.27 14.56
N SER A 372 6.68 0.26 13.88
CA SER A 372 6.50 0.30 12.43
C SER A 372 5.30 1.21 12.12
N THR A 373 5.52 2.52 12.09
CA THR A 373 4.49 3.57 11.90
C THR A 373 4.89 4.62 10.87
N GLN A 374 3.90 5.17 10.16
CA GLN A 374 4.06 6.33 9.27
C GLN A 374 3.93 7.66 10.02
N HIS A 375 3.45 7.65 11.27
CA HIS A 375 3.16 8.84 12.05
C HIS A 375 3.73 8.74 13.48
N PRO A 376 5.05 8.87 13.66
CA PRO A 376 5.68 8.74 14.98
C PRO A 376 5.18 9.78 16.00
N THR A 377 4.83 10.98 15.57
CA THR A 377 4.25 12.04 16.43
C THR A 377 2.90 11.62 17.01
N GLU A 378 2.00 11.02 16.22
CA GLU A 378 0.71 10.54 16.74
C GLU A 378 0.92 9.43 17.77
N ILE A 379 1.82 8.48 17.51
CA ILE A 379 2.21 7.46 18.50
C ILE A 379 2.71 8.10 19.80
N GLN A 380 3.57 9.12 19.71
CA GLN A 380 4.08 9.84 20.88
C GLN A 380 2.92 10.44 21.70
N LEU A 381 1.97 11.12 21.03
CA LEU A 381 0.86 11.79 21.68
C LEU A 381 -0.13 10.80 22.32
N HIS A 382 -0.48 9.72 21.63
CA HIS A 382 -1.35 8.69 22.19
C HIS A 382 -0.72 7.96 23.37
N VAL A 383 0.56 7.59 23.27
CA VAL A 383 1.27 6.96 24.38
C VAL A 383 1.35 7.91 25.58
N ALA A 384 1.67 9.19 25.36
CA ALA A 384 1.68 10.19 26.42
C ALA A 384 0.31 10.33 27.11
N LYS A 385 -0.77 10.40 26.33
CA LYS A 385 -2.16 10.45 26.82
C LYS A 385 -2.49 9.23 27.68
N SER A 386 -2.35 8.02 27.13
CA SER A 386 -2.73 6.78 27.83
C SER A 386 -1.87 6.48 29.06
N LEU A 387 -0.62 6.91 29.08
CA LEU A 387 0.25 6.80 30.27
C LEU A 387 -0.01 7.91 31.31
N GLY A 388 -0.63 9.02 30.92
CA GLY A 388 -0.78 10.21 31.78
C GLY A 388 0.55 10.93 32.04
N ILE A 389 1.47 10.93 31.07
CA ILE A 389 2.78 11.60 31.17
C ILE A 389 2.97 12.65 30.07
N PRO A 390 3.83 13.67 30.25
CA PRO A 390 4.08 14.65 29.20
C PRO A 390 4.68 14.02 27.94
N ALA A 391 4.27 14.49 26.76
CA ALA A 391 4.80 14.02 25.47
C ALA A 391 6.34 14.16 25.35
N ALA A 392 6.94 15.13 26.05
CA ALA A 392 8.39 15.29 26.11
C ALA A 392 9.13 14.12 26.78
N LYS A 393 8.43 13.28 27.56
CA LYS A 393 8.97 12.05 28.17
C LYS A 393 8.75 10.80 27.32
N VAL A 394 8.16 10.96 26.14
CA VAL A 394 7.91 9.88 25.18
C VAL A 394 8.70 10.18 23.92
N VAL A 395 9.59 9.26 23.53
CA VAL A 395 10.32 9.37 22.25
C VAL A 395 9.85 8.26 21.32
N SER A 396 9.29 8.63 20.17
CA SER A 396 8.85 7.69 19.13
C SER A 396 9.86 7.68 17.99
N ARG A 397 10.38 6.50 17.63
CA ARG A 397 11.45 6.32 16.65
C ARG A 397 11.06 5.34 15.55
N VAL A 398 11.43 5.66 14.32
CA VAL A 398 11.19 4.84 13.13
C VAL A 398 12.40 4.89 12.21
N LYS A 399 13.08 3.75 12.05
CA LYS A 399 14.19 3.63 11.08
C LYS A 399 13.73 3.32 9.66
N ARG A 400 12.79 2.38 9.53
CA ARG A 400 12.18 1.93 8.28
C ARG A 400 10.95 1.05 8.56
N LEU A 401 10.09 0.90 7.57
CA LEU A 401 8.96 -0.02 7.56
C LEU A 401 9.10 -1.03 6.41
N GLY A 402 8.64 -2.27 6.63
CA GLY A 402 8.47 -3.31 5.60
C GLY A 402 7.18 -3.15 4.79
N GLY A 403 6.87 -1.92 4.37
CA GLY A 403 5.61 -1.50 3.75
C GLY A 403 4.68 -0.81 4.77
N GLY A 404 3.83 0.10 4.29
CA GLY A 404 2.86 0.83 5.12
C GLY A 404 1.55 1.12 4.37
N PHE A 405 1.64 1.78 3.22
CA PHE A 405 0.52 2.00 2.29
C PHE A 405 -0.72 2.69 2.88
N GLY A 406 -0.60 3.38 4.01
CA GLY A 406 -1.70 4.01 4.75
C GLY A 406 -2.16 3.21 5.97
N GLY A 407 -2.04 1.89 5.97
CA GLY A 407 -2.47 1.04 7.10
C GLY A 407 -1.58 1.18 8.35
N LYS A 408 -0.45 1.87 8.21
CA LYS A 408 0.43 2.26 9.32
C LYS A 408 0.42 3.76 9.58
N GLU A 409 -0.55 4.49 9.04
CA GLU A 409 -0.79 5.90 9.33
C GLU A 409 -1.32 6.09 10.74
N SER A 410 -2.51 5.54 11.02
CA SER A 410 -3.14 5.58 12.36
C SER A 410 -3.11 4.24 13.09
N ARG A 411 -3.27 3.12 12.37
CA ARG A 411 -3.57 1.81 13.00
C ARG A 411 -2.39 1.18 13.75
N ALA A 412 -1.18 1.70 13.57
CA ALA A 412 -0.03 1.32 14.39
C ALA A 412 -0.25 1.62 15.89
N ALA A 413 -1.13 2.59 16.21
CA ALA A 413 -1.52 2.92 17.58
C ALA A 413 -2.20 1.75 18.32
N LEU A 414 -2.94 0.89 17.61
CA LEU A 414 -3.58 -0.31 18.18
C LEU A 414 -2.56 -1.24 18.87
N VAL A 415 -1.32 -1.25 18.38
CA VAL A 415 -0.24 -2.06 18.95
C VAL A 415 0.66 -1.23 19.85
N ALA A 416 1.00 0.00 19.45
CA ALA A 416 1.96 0.81 20.18
C ALA A 416 1.47 1.25 21.57
N ILE A 417 0.19 1.61 21.72
CA ILE A 417 -0.34 2.09 22.99
C ILE A 417 -0.34 0.96 24.04
N PRO A 418 -0.89 -0.25 23.79
CA PRO A 418 -0.86 -1.33 24.77
C PRO A 418 0.56 -1.80 25.11
N VAL A 419 1.45 -1.83 24.13
CA VAL A 419 2.87 -2.21 24.35
C VAL A 419 3.58 -1.19 25.24
N ALA A 420 3.38 0.11 24.99
CA ALA A 420 3.95 1.16 25.83
C ALA A 420 3.36 1.17 27.24
N LEU A 421 2.04 0.96 27.37
CA LEU A 421 1.36 0.80 28.66
C LEU A 421 1.97 -0.34 29.48
N ALA A 422 2.09 -1.53 28.87
CA ALA A 422 2.68 -2.68 29.53
C ALA A 422 4.13 -2.43 29.93
N ALA A 423 4.95 -1.86 29.04
CA ALA A 423 6.35 -1.58 29.30
C ALA A 423 6.54 -0.60 30.46
N TYR A 424 5.75 0.47 30.47
CA TYR A 424 5.77 1.50 31.51
C TYR A 424 5.35 0.92 32.87
N ARG A 425 4.22 0.20 32.93
CA ARG A 425 3.66 -0.32 34.20
C ARG A 425 4.47 -1.47 34.80
N LEU A 426 5.20 -2.22 33.97
CA LEU A 426 6.06 -3.33 34.44
C LEU A 426 7.51 -2.91 34.65
N GLY A 427 7.92 -1.71 34.22
CA GLY A 427 9.32 -1.27 34.30
C GLY A 427 10.26 -2.15 33.47
N ARG A 428 9.76 -2.74 32.38
CA ARG A 428 10.49 -3.71 31.53
C ARG A 428 10.24 -3.44 30.05
N PRO A 429 11.19 -3.72 29.15
CA PRO A 429 10.94 -3.72 27.72
C PRO A 429 9.82 -4.69 27.33
N VAL A 430 8.90 -4.28 26.46
CA VAL A 430 7.81 -5.11 25.94
C VAL A 430 7.78 -5.02 24.41
N ARG A 431 7.58 -6.16 23.75
CA ARG A 431 7.42 -6.25 22.30
C ARG A 431 6.08 -6.88 21.92
N CYS A 432 5.54 -6.44 20.79
CA CYS A 432 4.49 -7.14 20.07
C CYS A 432 4.75 -7.04 18.55
N MET A 433 4.56 -8.13 17.82
CA MET A 433 4.45 -8.13 16.36
C MET A 433 3.28 -9.04 16.01
N LEU A 434 2.25 -8.51 15.37
CA LEU A 434 1.05 -9.29 15.06
C LEU A 434 1.39 -10.43 14.09
N ASP A 435 0.77 -11.59 14.28
CA ASP A 435 0.67 -12.57 13.21
C ASP A 435 -0.26 -12.04 12.10
N ARG A 436 -0.15 -12.59 10.89
CA ARG A 436 -0.86 -12.04 9.72
C ARG A 436 -2.39 -12.10 9.89
N ASP A 437 -2.89 -13.15 10.50
CA ASP A 437 -4.31 -13.34 10.74
C ASP A 437 -4.87 -12.40 11.79
N GLU A 438 -4.05 -12.04 12.79
CA GLU A 438 -4.36 -11.00 13.76
C GLU A 438 -4.38 -9.62 13.09
N ASP A 439 -3.35 -9.31 12.29
CA ASP A 439 -3.23 -8.02 11.60
C ASP A 439 -4.45 -7.75 10.71
N MET A 440 -4.75 -8.68 9.79
CA MET A 440 -5.89 -8.56 8.85
C MET A 440 -7.26 -8.58 9.55
N ALA A 441 -7.34 -9.07 10.80
CA ALA A 441 -8.58 -9.08 11.55
C ALA A 441 -8.90 -7.73 12.22
N ILE A 442 -7.90 -6.88 12.47
CA ILE A 442 -8.07 -5.70 13.33
C ILE A 442 -7.60 -4.38 12.70
N SER A 443 -6.67 -4.42 11.74
CA SER A 443 -6.07 -3.21 11.17
C SER A 443 -6.98 -2.48 10.19
N GLY A 444 -7.99 -3.18 9.67
CA GLY A 444 -8.95 -2.62 8.71
C GLY A 444 -8.37 -2.48 7.30
N THR A 445 -9.22 -2.09 6.36
CA THR A 445 -8.91 -2.15 4.92
C THR A 445 -9.06 -0.79 4.25
N ARG A 446 -8.79 -0.72 2.94
CA ARG A 446 -9.36 0.31 2.07
C ARG A 446 -10.89 0.26 2.17
N HIS A 447 -11.53 1.42 2.32
CA HIS A 447 -12.99 1.52 2.32
C HIS A 447 -13.63 0.92 1.04
N PRO A 448 -14.55 -0.04 1.17
CA PRO A 448 -15.57 -0.33 0.17
C PRO A 448 -16.40 0.91 -0.13
N PHE A 449 -16.81 1.08 -1.39
CA PHE A 449 -17.63 2.20 -1.83
C PHE A 449 -18.83 1.73 -2.67
N TYR A 450 -19.93 2.45 -2.51
CA TYR A 450 -21.08 2.40 -3.39
C TYR A 450 -21.41 3.81 -3.88
N PHE A 451 -21.53 3.96 -5.20
CA PHE A 451 -21.90 5.21 -5.84
C PHE A 451 -23.20 5.03 -6.61
N ARG A 452 -24.02 6.08 -6.62
CA ARG A 452 -25.14 6.24 -7.54
C ARG A 452 -24.99 7.57 -8.24
N TYR A 453 -25.42 7.66 -9.50
CA TYR A 453 -25.35 8.91 -10.24
C TYR A 453 -26.43 9.07 -11.28
N LYS A 454 -26.70 10.33 -11.61
CA LYS A 454 -27.42 10.77 -12.80
C LYS A 454 -26.52 11.76 -13.54
N VAL A 455 -26.33 11.55 -14.84
CA VAL A 455 -25.51 12.43 -15.68
C VAL A 455 -26.32 12.91 -16.87
N GLY A 456 -26.34 14.23 -17.06
CA GLY A 456 -26.94 14.90 -18.21
C GLY A 456 -25.89 15.11 -19.29
N VAL A 457 -26.24 14.78 -20.52
CA VAL A 457 -25.35 14.81 -21.68
C VAL A 457 -26.07 15.48 -22.85
N SER A 458 -25.35 16.32 -23.59
CA SER A 458 -25.85 16.89 -24.85
C SER A 458 -25.85 15.88 -25.98
N ALA A 459 -26.55 16.18 -27.07
CA ALA A 459 -26.64 15.34 -28.26
C ALA A 459 -25.26 15.09 -28.92
N ASP A 460 -24.32 16.03 -28.81
CA ASP A 460 -22.94 15.89 -29.30
C ASP A 460 -22.00 15.17 -28.30
N GLY A 461 -22.50 14.72 -27.15
CA GLY A 461 -21.76 13.90 -26.18
C GLY A 461 -21.00 14.67 -25.10
N LYS A 462 -21.27 15.97 -24.92
CA LYS A 462 -20.67 16.75 -23.82
C LYS A 462 -21.42 16.52 -22.52
N LEU A 463 -20.67 16.33 -21.44
CA LEU A 463 -21.23 16.28 -20.09
C LEU A 463 -21.68 17.69 -19.68
N VAL A 464 -22.96 17.85 -19.33
CA VAL A 464 -23.53 19.15 -18.95
C VAL A 464 -23.93 19.20 -17.48
N ALA A 465 -24.30 18.06 -16.90
CA ALA A 465 -24.74 17.97 -15.51
C ALA A 465 -24.37 16.63 -14.87
N GLY A 466 -24.10 16.61 -13.56
CA GLY A 466 -23.87 15.38 -12.81
C GLY A 466 -24.37 15.48 -11.37
N ASP A 467 -25.16 14.51 -10.93
CA ASP A 467 -25.64 14.38 -9.55
C ASP A 467 -25.21 13.03 -8.99
N PHE A 468 -24.36 13.05 -7.97
CA PHE A 468 -23.68 11.87 -7.42
C PHE A 468 -24.00 11.67 -5.93
N TRP A 469 -24.14 10.40 -5.55
CA TRP A 469 -24.20 9.93 -4.17
C TRP A 469 -23.04 8.97 -3.94
N ALA A 470 -22.25 9.19 -2.89
CA ALA A 470 -21.12 8.36 -2.51
C ALA A 470 -21.29 7.84 -1.08
N TYR A 471 -21.18 6.53 -0.89
CA TYR A 471 -21.27 5.87 0.42
C TYR A 471 -19.99 5.09 0.64
N ASN A 472 -19.24 5.36 1.71
CA ASN A 472 -18.09 4.54 2.10
C ASN A 472 -18.37 3.76 3.38
N ASN A 473 -17.94 2.50 3.43
CA ASN A 473 -18.07 1.68 4.63
C ASN A 473 -16.87 2.00 5.54
N ALA A 474 -17.11 2.70 6.65
CA ALA A 474 -16.07 3.11 7.58
C ALA A 474 -15.69 2.05 8.60
N GLY A 475 -16.58 1.09 8.88
CA GLY A 475 -16.43 0.20 10.03
C GLY A 475 -16.91 0.83 11.34
N HIS A 476 -16.38 0.34 12.45
CA HIS A 476 -16.90 0.62 13.79
C HIS A 476 -16.49 1.97 14.41
N SER A 477 -15.45 2.63 13.88
CA SER A 477 -15.01 3.98 14.26
C SER A 477 -14.77 4.87 13.03
N MET A 478 -14.58 6.18 13.27
CA MET A 478 -14.40 7.15 12.20
C MET A 478 -13.01 7.06 11.54
N ASP A 479 -11.95 6.87 12.33
CA ASP A 479 -10.55 6.91 11.87
C ASP A 479 -10.32 8.06 10.86
N LEU A 480 -9.90 7.76 9.64
CA LEU A 480 -9.69 8.71 8.53
C LEU A 480 -10.83 8.70 7.49
N SER A 481 -11.96 8.05 7.79
CA SER A 481 -13.05 7.77 6.85
C SER A 481 -13.70 9.02 6.26
N PHE A 482 -13.82 10.10 7.05
CA PHE A 482 -14.35 11.38 6.57
C PHE A 482 -13.47 11.99 5.46
N ALA A 483 -12.15 11.97 5.66
CA ALA A 483 -11.20 12.54 4.72
C ALA A 483 -11.05 11.66 3.47
N VAL A 484 -11.19 10.33 3.61
CA VAL A 484 -11.26 9.40 2.47
C VAL A 484 -12.50 9.68 1.61
N LEU A 485 -13.65 9.89 2.23
CA LEU A 485 -14.87 10.27 1.52
C LEU A 485 -14.71 11.60 0.79
N GLU A 486 -14.19 12.63 1.47
CA GLU A 486 -13.93 13.94 0.87
C GLU A 486 -12.98 13.85 -0.33
N ARG A 487 -11.89 13.08 -0.22
CA ARG A 487 -10.97 12.89 -1.34
C ARG A 487 -11.63 12.14 -2.49
N SER A 488 -12.48 11.15 -2.23
CA SER A 488 -13.30 10.51 -3.27
C SER A 488 -14.21 11.52 -3.98
N MET A 489 -14.87 12.40 -3.22
CA MET A 489 -15.69 13.49 -3.76
C MET A 489 -14.88 14.46 -4.62
N PHE A 490 -13.65 14.82 -4.23
CA PHE A 490 -12.75 15.66 -5.03
C PHE A 490 -12.28 15.00 -6.33
N HIS A 491 -12.35 13.68 -6.45
CA HIS A 491 -11.89 12.94 -7.64
C HIS A 491 -13.05 12.31 -8.42
N ILE A 492 -14.32 12.64 -8.09
CA ILE A 492 -15.53 12.05 -8.71
C ILE A 492 -15.64 12.31 -10.22
N GLN A 493 -14.90 13.30 -10.73
CA GLN A 493 -14.85 13.65 -12.16
C GLN A 493 -13.67 13.02 -12.90
N ASN A 494 -12.68 12.47 -12.19
CA ASN A 494 -11.37 12.13 -12.77
C ASN A 494 -10.83 13.29 -13.66
N ALA A 495 -10.63 13.02 -14.96
CA ALA A 495 -10.09 13.95 -15.95
C ALA A 495 -11.17 14.71 -16.75
N TYR A 496 -12.46 14.56 -16.39
CA TYR A 496 -13.58 15.03 -17.20
C TYR A 496 -14.21 16.30 -16.64
N LYS A 497 -14.55 17.24 -17.52
CA LYS A 497 -15.24 18.47 -17.16
C LYS A 497 -16.74 18.26 -17.17
N ILE A 498 -17.37 18.38 -15.99
CA ILE A 498 -18.83 18.50 -15.85
C ILE A 498 -19.12 19.88 -15.25
N PRO A 499 -19.73 20.82 -16.00
CA PRO A 499 -19.83 22.22 -15.59
C PRO A 499 -20.82 22.45 -14.44
N ASN A 500 -21.90 21.67 -14.38
CA ASN A 500 -22.86 21.68 -13.29
C ASN A 500 -22.76 20.35 -12.55
N LEU A 501 -22.31 20.35 -11.30
CA LEU A 501 -22.12 19.10 -10.56
C LEU A 501 -22.52 19.24 -9.10
N ARG A 502 -23.21 18.23 -8.60
CA ARG A 502 -23.43 17.98 -7.18
C ARG A 502 -22.90 16.59 -6.83
N VAL A 503 -22.11 16.51 -5.77
CA VAL A 503 -21.76 15.24 -5.12
C VAL A 503 -22.12 15.31 -3.64
N ARG A 504 -22.80 14.28 -3.15
CA ARG A 504 -23.14 14.09 -1.73
C ARG A 504 -22.47 12.82 -1.21
N GLY A 505 -21.84 12.90 -0.06
CA GLY A 505 -21.09 11.79 0.53
C GLY A 505 -21.59 11.42 1.92
N TRP A 506 -21.72 10.13 2.22
CA TRP A 506 -22.06 9.56 3.52
C TRP A 506 -20.97 8.63 4.03
N VAL A 507 -20.68 8.74 5.32
CA VAL A 507 -19.80 7.81 6.04
C VAL A 507 -20.65 6.80 6.80
N CYS A 508 -20.70 5.57 6.28
CA CYS A 508 -21.54 4.49 6.83
C CYS A 508 -20.85 3.80 8.01
N ARG A 509 -21.55 3.70 9.13
CA ARG A 509 -21.10 2.96 10.32
C ARG A 509 -21.57 1.51 10.25
N THR A 510 -20.64 0.58 10.41
CA THR A 510 -20.90 -0.87 10.33
C THR A 510 -20.19 -1.61 11.47
N ASN A 511 -20.56 -2.86 11.69
CA ASN A 511 -19.97 -3.77 12.66
C ASN A 511 -18.78 -4.54 12.09
N LEU A 512 -17.88 -3.82 11.42
CA LEU A 512 -16.64 -4.31 10.82
C LEU A 512 -15.43 -3.56 11.41
N PRO A 513 -14.20 -4.11 11.28
CA PRO A 513 -12.98 -3.40 11.65
C PRO A 513 -12.95 -2.02 10.99
N SER A 514 -12.47 -1.01 11.74
CA SER A 514 -12.41 0.35 11.20
C SER A 514 -11.48 0.40 9.99
N ASN A 515 -12.03 0.76 8.84
CA ASN A 515 -11.25 1.00 7.64
C ASN A 515 -10.43 2.29 7.79
N THR A 516 -9.34 2.39 7.03
CA THR A 516 -8.35 3.46 7.21
C THR A 516 -7.79 3.95 5.88
N ALA A 517 -6.79 4.81 5.93
CA ALA A 517 -6.01 5.24 4.79
C ALA A 517 -5.48 4.03 4.00
N PHE A 518 -5.64 4.07 2.68
CA PHE A 518 -4.93 3.19 1.77
C PHE A 518 -4.44 4.04 0.61
N ARG A 519 -3.24 3.79 0.08
CA ARG A 519 -2.70 4.39 -1.17
C ARG A 519 -3.80 4.79 -2.18
N GLY A 520 -3.95 6.09 -2.42
CA GLY A 520 -5.01 6.70 -3.26
C GLY A 520 -6.09 7.41 -2.46
N PHE A 521 -6.32 6.95 -1.22
CA PHE A 521 -7.10 7.60 -0.16
C PHE A 521 -8.52 8.03 -0.61
N GLY A 522 -9.28 7.15 -1.25
CA GLY A 522 -10.62 7.48 -1.77
C GLY A 522 -10.62 7.90 -3.25
N GLY A 523 -9.48 8.42 -3.75
CA GLY A 523 -9.32 8.83 -5.14
C GLY A 523 -9.64 7.72 -6.15
N PRO A 524 -9.05 6.50 -6.04
CA PRO A 524 -9.37 5.38 -6.93
C PRO A 524 -10.86 5.04 -6.96
N GLN A 525 -11.54 5.10 -5.80
CA GLN A 525 -12.97 4.86 -5.70
C GLN A 525 -13.78 5.91 -6.47
N GLY A 526 -13.49 7.20 -6.25
CA GLY A 526 -14.17 8.30 -6.95
C GLY A 526 -13.92 8.30 -8.47
N MET A 527 -12.68 8.04 -8.90
CA MET A 527 -12.34 7.98 -10.33
C MET A 527 -12.98 6.75 -11.01
N MET A 528 -13.15 5.63 -10.31
CA MET A 528 -13.85 4.46 -10.85
C MET A 528 -15.32 4.76 -11.16
N ALA A 529 -15.98 5.58 -10.35
CA ALA A 529 -17.33 6.06 -10.63
C ALA A 529 -17.36 6.90 -11.92
N ALA A 530 -16.36 7.77 -12.12
CA ALA A 530 -16.22 8.57 -13.34
C ALA A 530 -16.06 7.71 -14.61
N GLU A 531 -15.20 6.68 -14.56
CA GLU A 531 -15.00 5.78 -15.70
C GLU A 531 -16.22 4.91 -15.99
N THR A 532 -16.89 4.44 -14.93
CA THR A 532 -18.14 3.69 -15.09
C THR A 532 -19.22 4.57 -15.74
N MET A 533 -19.35 5.82 -15.29
CA MET A 533 -20.26 6.81 -15.86
C MET A 533 -19.94 7.08 -17.34
N MET A 534 -18.68 7.34 -17.69
CA MET A 534 -18.29 7.61 -19.08
C MET A 534 -18.65 6.46 -20.02
N ARG A 535 -18.52 5.21 -19.55
CA ARG A 535 -18.94 4.04 -20.32
C ARG A 535 -20.46 3.94 -20.48
N HIS A 536 -21.23 4.23 -19.44
CA HIS A 536 -22.69 4.28 -19.55
C HIS A 536 -23.14 5.37 -20.52
N VAL A 537 -22.47 6.53 -20.54
CA VAL A 537 -22.70 7.60 -21.51
C VAL A 537 -22.37 7.15 -22.94
N ALA A 538 -21.19 6.54 -23.16
CA ALA A 538 -20.79 6.01 -24.46
C ALA A 538 -21.81 5.03 -25.03
N ARG A 539 -22.33 4.14 -24.18
CA ARG A 539 -23.39 3.20 -24.53
C ARG A 539 -24.71 3.89 -24.86
N ALA A 540 -25.17 4.80 -24.01
CA ALA A 540 -26.45 5.49 -24.22
C ALA A 540 -26.48 6.27 -25.54
N LEU A 541 -25.35 6.89 -25.90
CA LEU A 541 -25.20 7.64 -27.15
C LEU A 541 -24.76 6.77 -28.35
N LYS A 542 -24.39 5.50 -28.11
CA LYS A 542 -23.77 4.61 -29.12
C LYS A 542 -22.56 5.25 -29.80
N ARG A 543 -21.69 5.88 -29.01
CA ARG A 543 -20.47 6.55 -29.48
C ARG A 543 -19.23 5.87 -28.94
N ASP A 544 -18.13 6.06 -29.64
CA ASP A 544 -16.83 5.55 -29.23
C ASP A 544 -16.40 6.21 -27.91
N TYR A 545 -15.89 5.38 -26.99
CA TYR A 545 -15.47 5.83 -25.66
C TYR A 545 -14.26 6.78 -25.72
N VAL A 546 -13.29 6.54 -26.60
CA VAL A 546 -12.10 7.40 -26.74
C VAL A 546 -12.52 8.78 -27.23
N GLU A 547 -13.43 8.85 -28.21
CA GLU A 547 -13.97 10.13 -28.70
C GLU A 547 -14.64 10.94 -27.56
N LEU A 548 -15.44 10.28 -26.72
CA LEU A 548 -16.14 10.94 -25.62
C LEU A 548 -15.19 11.39 -24.50
N VAL A 549 -14.17 10.58 -24.20
CA VAL A 549 -13.12 10.97 -23.25
C VAL A 549 -12.41 12.23 -23.76
N GLU A 550 -11.95 12.23 -25.01
CA GLU A 550 -11.25 13.39 -25.59
C GLU A 550 -12.12 14.65 -25.66
N LEU A 551 -13.41 14.49 -25.92
CA LEU A 551 -14.38 15.57 -25.95
C LEU A 551 -14.54 16.24 -24.58
N ASN A 552 -14.51 15.46 -23.50
CA ASN A 552 -14.83 15.92 -22.16
C ASN A 552 -13.60 16.16 -21.26
N MET A 553 -12.39 15.87 -21.72
CA MET A 553 -11.16 16.12 -20.95
C MET A 553 -10.97 17.59 -20.59
N TYR A 554 -10.45 17.83 -19.38
CA TYR A 554 -10.02 19.15 -18.94
C TYR A 554 -8.97 19.80 -19.87
N HIS A 555 -8.98 21.13 -19.89
CA HIS A 555 -7.98 21.99 -20.52
C HIS A 555 -7.24 22.85 -19.48
N GLU A 556 -6.11 23.44 -19.89
CA GLU A 556 -5.43 24.49 -19.11
C GLU A 556 -6.40 25.63 -18.78
N GLY A 557 -6.41 26.08 -17.53
CA GLY A 557 -7.25 27.18 -17.07
C GLY A 557 -8.71 26.81 -16.77
N ASP A 558 -9.12 25.57 -17.02
CA ASP A 558 -10.42 25.08 -16.56
C ASP A 558 -10.50 25.07 -15.03
N THR A 559 -11.72 25.02 -14.51
CA THR A 559 -12.00 24.91 -13.07
C THR A 559 -12.67 23.59 -12.75
N THR A 560 -12.20 22.91 -11.70
CA THR A 560 -12.81 21.70 -11.16
C THR A 560 -14.21 21.97 -10.59
N HIS A 561 -14.98 20.94 -10.25
CA HIS A 561 -16.26 21.09 -9.54
C HIS A 561 -16.13 21.74 -8.16
N TYR A 562 -14.92 21.77 -7.60
CA TYR A 562 -14.59 22.49 -6.36
C TYR A 562 -13.89 23.84 -6.61
N ASN A 563 -14.11 24.41 -7.80
CA ASN A 563 -13.68 25.75 -8.21
C ASN A 563 -12.16 26.02 -8.16
N GLN A 564 -11.33 24.98 -8.11
CA GLN A 564 -9.89 25.16 -8.23
C GLN A 564 -9.50 25.27 -9.72
N VAL A 565 -8.75 26.32 -10.07
CA VAL A 565 -8.17 26.48 -11.41
C VAL A 565 -7.08 25.44 -11.64
N ILE A 566 -7.12 24.79 -12.79
CA ILE A 566 -6.12 23.81 -13.23
C ILE A 566 -5.01 24.55 -13.97
N GLU A 567 -3.81 24.51 -13.37
CA GLU A 567 -2.59 25.06 -13.94
C GLU A 567 -1.62 23.92 -14.31
N GLY A 568 -0.96 24.04 -15.46
CA GLY A 568 -0.03 23.03 -15.97
C GLY A 568 -0.71 21.70 -16.32
N CYS A 569 -1.88 21.75 -16.96
CA CYS A 569 -2.70 20.62 -17.35
C CYS A 569 -2.04 19.80 -18.48
N ASN A 570 -1.48 18.64 -18.12
CA ASN A 570 -0.82 17.74 -19.08
C ASN A 570 -1.59 16.45 -19.35
N VAL A 571 -2.81 16.27 -18.83
CA VAL A 571 -3.59 15.02 -18.97
C VAL A 571 -3.78 14.61 -20.43
N ARG A 572 -4.06 15.57 -21.33
CA ARG A 572 -4.20 15.31 -22.77
C ARG A 572 -2.88 14.88 -23.42
N LYS A 573 -1.74 15.40 -22.96
CA LYS A 573 -0.43 14.98 -23.47
C LYS A 573 -0.14 13.53 -23.09
N CYS A 574 -0.35 13.17 -21.82
CA CYS A 574 -0.22 11.78 -21.37
C CYS A 574 -1.14 10.84 -22.15
N TRP A 575 -2.39 11.26 -22.38
CA TRP A 575 -3.37 10.51 -23.16
C TRP A 575 -2.94 10.27 -24.62
N GLN A 576 -2.56 11.34 -25.32
CA GLN A 576 -2.12 11.21 -26.72
C GLN A 576 -0.84 10.38 -26.85
N GLU A 577 0.12 10.58 -25.93
CA GLU A 577 1.36 9.81 -25.93
C GLU A 577 1.10 8.32 -25.67
N VAL A 578 0.24 7.95 -24.71
CA VAL A 578 -0.05 6.53 -24.46
C VAL A 578 -0.80 5.88 -25.62
N LEU A 579 -1.74 6.58 -26.27
CA LEU A 579 -2.44 6.07 -27.44
C LEU A 579 -1.47 5.78 -28.60
N GLN A 580 -0.51 6.68 -28.80
CA GLN A 580 0.51 6.54 -29.84
C GLN A 580 1.53 5.45 -29.50
N SER A 581 2.11 5.47 -28.30
CA SER A 581 3.16 4.53 -27.89
C SER A 581 2.65 3.11 -27.70
N SER A 582 1.38 2.95 -27.30
CA SER A 582 0.75 1.64 -27.17
C SER A 582 0.24 1.08 -28.49
N ASP A 583 0.17 1.89 -29.55
CA ASP A 583 -0.43 1.53 -30.84
C ASP A 583 -1.89 1.07 -30.69
N PHE A 584 -2.64 1.85 -29.88
CA PHE A 584 -3.98 1.49 -29.40
C PHE A 584 -4.95 1.17 -30.54
N ALA A 585 -5.03 2.04 -31.56
CA ALA A 585 -5.99 1.91 -32.64
C ALA A 585 -5.80 0.60 -33.41
N ARG A 586 -4.55 0.27 -33.81
CA ARG A 586 -4.25 -0.99 -34.50
C ARG A 586 -4.53 -2.19 -33.61
N ARG A 587 -4.14 -2.16 -32.33
CA ARG A 587 -4.35 -3.28 -31.42
C ARG A 587 -5.82 -3.53 -31.13
N ARG A 588 -6.65 -2.49 -31.08
CA ARG A 588 -8.11 -2.60 -30.97
C ARG A 588 -8.69 -3.41 -32.13
N GLU A 589 -8.28 -3.12 -33.37
CA GLU A 589 -8.69 -3.91 -34.55
C GLU A 589 -8.23 -5.37 -34.48
N LEU A 590 -7.04 -5.64 -33.92
CA LEU A 590 -6.53 -7.00 -33.73
C LEU A 590 -7.32 -7.77 -32.66
N VAL A 591 -7.72 -7.09 -31.58
CA VAL A 591 -8.59 -7.65 -30.55
C VAL A 591 -9.95 -8.04 -31.14
N ASP A 592 -10.56 -7.17 -31.94
CA ASP A 592 -11.84 -7.46 -32.60
C ASP A 592 -11.73 -8.68 -33.53
N ARG A 593 -10.64 -8.77 -34.30
CA ARG A 593 -10.36 -9.94 -35.15
C ARG A 593 -10.19 -11.20 -34.32
N PHE A 594 -9.39 -11.14 -33.25
CA PHE A 594 -9.19 -12.28 -32.35
C PHE A 594 -10.52 -12.78 -31.78
N ASN A 595 -11.39 -11.85 -31.36
CA ASN A 595 -12.70 -12.16 -30.80
C ASN A 595 -13.67 -12.79 -31.83
N GLN A 596 -13.51 -12.53 -33.13
CA GLN A 596 -14.29 -13.20 -34.18
C GLN A 596 -13.80 -14.63 -34.43
N GLU A 597 -12.50 -14.89 -34.21
CA GLU A 597 -11.84 -16.16 -34.48
C GLU A 597 -11.92 -17.15 -33.29
N HIS A 598 -12.04 -16.65 -32.06
CA HIS A 598 -11.95 -17.47 -30.84
C HIS A 598 -13.25 -17.38 -30.02
N ARG A 599 -13.94 -18.50 -29.85
CA ARG A 599 -15.17 -18.58 -29.06
C ARG A 599 -14.92 -18.49 -27.55
N TRP A 600 -14.04 -19.36 -27.03
CA TRP A 600 -13.85 -19.55 -25.59
C TRP A 600 -12.71 -18.72 -24.99
N ARG A 601 -12.01 -17.96 -25.85
CA ARG A 601 -10.98 -17.00 -25.48
C ARG A 601 -11.41 -15.66 -26.04
N LYS A 602 -11.47 -14.63 -25.20
CA LYS A 602 -11.75 -13.26 -25.65
C LYS A 602 -10.67 -12.32 -25.18
N ARG A 603 -10.37 -11.34 -26.00
CA ARG A 603 -9.50 -10.22 -25.66
C ARG A 603 -10.31 -8.95 -25.46
N GLY A 604 -9.75 -8.08 -24.65
CA GLY A 604 -10.22 -6.72 -24.50
C GLY A 604 -9.03 -5.79 -24.35
N ILE A 605 -9.21 -4.54 -24.78
CA ILE A 605 -8.19 -3.50 -24.69
C ILE A 605 -8.87 -2.20 -24.30
N HIS A 606 -8.33 -1.53 -23.27
CA HIS A 606 -8.91 -0.32 -22.73
C HIS A 606 -7.85 0.70 -22.34
N VAL A 607 -8.22 1.97 -22.38
CA VAL A 607 -7.35 3.10 -22.01
C VAL A 607 -8.05 4.02 -21.01
N VAL A 608 -7.34 4.45 -19.98
CA VAL A 608 -7.88 5.30 -18.89
C VAL A 608 -6.95 6.47 -18.61
N PRO A 609 -7.48 7.69 -18.41
CA PRO A 609 -6.70 8.81 -17.89
C PRO A 609 -6.70 8.83 -16.36
N THR A 610 -5.80 9.60 -15.77
CA THR A 610 -5.85 9.97 -14.35
C THR A 610 -5.46 11.43 -14.15
N MET A 611 -6.18 12.11 -13.27
CA MET A 611 -5.85 13.43 -12.72
C MET A 611 -5.97 13.37 -11.20
N PHE A 612 -4.84 13.44 -10.50
CA PHE A 612 -4.79 13.21 -9.05
C PHE A 612 -4.25 14.44 -8.30
N GLY A 613 -5.03 14.95 -7.36
CA GLY A 613 -4.69 16.14 -6.56
C GLY A 613 -3.70 15.86 -5.43
N ILE A 614 -2.63 16.66 -5.35
CA ILE A 614 -1.55 16.50 -4.38
C ILE A 614 -1.58 17.59 -3.30
N ALA A 615 -1.87 17.16 -2.08
CA ALA A 615 -1.72 17.84 -0.79
C ALA A 615 -2.45 16.99 0.26
N PHE A 616 -2.22 17.24 1.55
CA PHE A 616 -3.26 16.91 2.54
C PHE A 616 -4.44 17.86 2.34
N THR A 617 -5.68 17.34 2.35
CA THR A 617 -6.90 18.17 2.30
C THR A 617 -7.12 18.96 3.60
N VAL A 618 -6.39 18.61 4.65
CA VAL A 618 -6.34 19.33 5.93
C VAL A 618 -5.12 20.25 5.95
N LEU A 619 -5.34 21.56 6.06
CA LEU A 619 -4.32 22.59 5.87
C LEU A 619 -3.06 22.37 6.73
N HIS A 620 -3.23 22.21 8.05
CA HIS A 620 -2.11 22.15 8.99
C HIS A 620 -1.21 20.91 8.83
N LEU A 621 -1.64 19.88 8.08
CA LEU A 621 -0.78 18.71 7.80
C LEU A 621 0.24 18.99 6.68
N ASN A 622 0.09 20.08 5.92
CA ASN A 622 1.00 20.44 4.82
C ASN A 622 2.25 21.19 5.32
N GLN A 623 2.95 20.59 6.28
CA GLN A 623 4.20 21.12 6.83
C GLN A 623 5.20 19.99 7.12
N SER A 624 6.49 20.31 7.12
CA SER A 624 7.53 19.39 7.59
C SER A 624 8.76 20.12 8.12
N GLY A 625 9.48 19.45 9.02
CA GLY A 625 10.78 19.87 9.56
C GLY A 625 11.92 18.93 9.14
N ALA A 626 13.13 19.47 9.17
CA ALA A 626 14.38 18.74 8.98
C ALA A 626 15.47 19.25 9.95
N LEU A 627 16.46 18.42 10.23
CA LEU A 627 17.63 18.77 11.02
C LEU A 627 18.89 18.21 10.34
N ILE A 628 19.87 19.09 10.12
CA ILE A 628 21.15 18.77 9.49
C ILE A 628 22.29 19.12 10.45
N HIS A 629 23.26 18.22 10.54
CA HIS A 629 24.55 18.43 11.19
C HIS A 629 25.68 18.19 10.20
N VAL A 630 26.65 19.10 10.13
CA VAL A 630 27.92 18.88 9.43
C VAL A 630 29.01 18.68 10.48
N TYR A 631 29.64 17.51 10.48
CA TYR A 631 30.73 17.16 11.39
C TYR A 631 32.07 17.72 10.89
N GLN A 632 33.06 17.78 11.78
CA GLN A 632 34.39 18.34 11.47
C GLN A 632 35.16 17.57 10.39
N ASP A 633 34.84 16.29 10.19
CA ASP A 633 35.39 15.47 9.09
C ASP A 633 34.72 15.76 7.73
N GLY A 634 33.74 16.67 7.72
CA GLY A 634 32.96 17.08 6.56
C GLY A 634 31.81 16.14 6.20
N THR A 635 31.54 15.11 7.01
CA THR A 635 30.35 14.26 6.80
C THR A 635 29.10 14.96 7.31
N VAL A 636 27.95 14.62 6.71
CA VAL A 636 26.66 15.24 7.02
C VAL A 636 25.72 14.19 7.59
N LEU A 637 25.12 14.47 8.74
CA LEU A 637 23.99 13.70 9.27
C LEU A 637 22.70 14.46 9.04
N LEU A 638 21.77 13.81 8.35
CA LEU A 638 20.46 14.32 7.99
C LEU A 638 19.37 13.54 8.73
N THR A 639 18.36 14.24 9.24
CA THR A 639 17.08 13.66 9.68
C THR A 639 15.95 14.61 9.30
N HIS A 640 14.75 14.08 9.10
CA HIS A 640 13.56 14.83 8.72
C HIS A 640 12.31 14.11 9.24
N GLY A 641 11.15 14.76 9.18
CA GLY A 641 9.91 14.24 9.78
C GLY A 641 9.23 13.08 9.06
N GLY A 642 9.78 12.62 7.93
CA GLY A 642 9.17 11.62 7.05
C GLY A 642 9.82 10.24 7.17
N THR A 643 9.02 9.18 7.12
CA THR A 643 9.47 7.80 7.34
C THR A 643 9.76 7.05 6.03
N GLU A 644 10.73 6.14 6.06
CA GLU A 644 11.05 5.25 4.94
C GLU A 644 10.23 3.97 5.00
N MET A 645 9.40 3.72 4.00
CA MET A 645 8.57 2.52 3.87
C MET A 645 8.82 1.79 2.54
N GLY A 646 9.89 2.14 1.83
CA GLY A 646 10.30 1.55 0.55
C GLY A 646 10.19 2.48 -0.64
N GLN A 647 9.51 3.62 -0.47
CA GLN A 647 9.34 4.65 -1.49
C GLN A 647 10.63 5.44 -1.77
N GLY A 648 11.70 5.18 -1.03
CA GLY A 648 13.00 5.79 -1.23
C GLY A 648 13.02 7.27 -0.87
N LEU A 649 12.17 7.67 0.08
CA LEU A 649 12.12 9.04 0.60
C LEU A 649 13.49 9.46 1.13
N HIS A 650 14.12 8.62 1.94
CA HIS A 650 15.44 8.91 2.48
C HIS A 650 16.51 9.05 1.39
N THR A 651 16.42 8.25 0.32
CA THR A 651 17.32 8.35 -0.83
C THR A 651 17.15 9.70 -1.53
N LYS A 652 15.90 10.12 -1.78
CA LYS A 652 15.60 11.43 -2.37
C LYS A 652 16.08 12.58 -1.50
N MET A 653 15.94 12.49 -0.17
CA MET A 653 16.41 13.54 0.73
C MET A 653 17.94 13.67 0.73
N ILE A 654 18.66 12.55 0.62
CA ILE A 654 20.12 12.57 0.42
C ILE A 654 20.47 13.24 -0.91
N GLN A 655 19.76 12.93 -2.00
CA GLN A 655 19.98 13.59 -3.29
C GLN A 655 19.74 15.10 -3.21
N VAL A 656 18.66 15.52 -2.55
CA VAL A 656 18.34 16.93 -2.34
C VAL A 656 19.45 17.64 -1.57
N ALA A 657 19.93 17.04 -0.48
CA ALA A 657 20.99 17.62 0.35
C ALA A 657 22.35 17.64 -0.38
N ALA A 658 22.68 16.60 -1.14
CA ALA A 658 23.93 16.51 -1.92
C ALA A 658 24.02 17.62 -2.97
N THR A 659 22.96 17.81 -3.75
CA THR A 659 22.86 18.90 -4.73
C THR A 659 22.85 20.26 -4.06
N ALA A 660 22.08 20.41 -2.98
CA ALA A 660 21.98 21.68 -2.27
C ALA A 660 23.34 22.10 -1.70
N LEU A 661 24.10 21.20 -1.06
CA LEU A 661 25.40 21.47 -0.44
C LEU A 661 26.58 21.43 -1.43
N GLY A 662 26.40 20.83 -2.60
CA GLY A 662 27.45 20.65 -3.61
C GLY A 662 28.49 19.59 -3.24
N ILE A 663 28.09 18.53 -2.55
CA ILE A 663 28.97 17.45 -2.09
C ILE A 663 28.50 16.07 -2.59
N PRO A 664 29.38 15.05 -2.65
CA PRO A 664 29.00 13.70 -3.06
C PRO A 664 27.90 13.07 -2.19
N PHE A 665 27.04 12.26 -2.81
CA PHE A 665 25.95 11.52 -2.16
C PHE A 665 26.44 10.70 -0.95
N GLU A 666 27.62 10.08 -1.07
CA GLU A 666 28.21 9.19 -0.07
C GLU A 666 28.68 9.91 1.20
N ARG A 667 28.82 11.24 1.17
CA ARG A 667 29.19 12.04 2.34
C ARG A 667 28.02 12.34 3.27
N ILE A 668 26.81 11.98 2.86
CA ILE A 668 25.58 12.27 3.60
C ILE A 668 25.00 10.96 4.12
N HIS A 669 24.86 10.88 5.44
CA HIS A 669 24.18 9.79 6.11
C HIS A 669 22.82 10.26 6.60
N ILE A 670 21.79 9.44 6.39
CA ILE A 670 20.48 9.68 6.98
C ILE A 670 20.33 8.87 8.28
N SER A 671 19.97 9.57 9.35
CA SER A 671 19.57 8.96 10.62
C SER A 671 18.24 8.22 10.45
N GLU A 672 17.53 8.00 11.54
CA GLU A 672 16.11 7.60 11.52
C GLU A 672 15.20 8.82 11.66
N THR A 673 13.89 8.59 11.57
CA THR A 673 12.87 9.57 11.97
C THR A 673 12.62 9.42 13.47
N ALA A 674 12.69 10.50 14.24
CA ALA A 674 12.47 10.45 15.68
C ALA A 674 11.92 11.78 16.22
N THR A 675 10.99 11.71 17.16
CA THR A 675 10.27 12.89 17.69
C THR A 675 11.14 13.80 18.56
N ASP A 676 12.25 13.30 19.08
CA ASP A 676 13.28 14.08 19.80
C ASP A 676 14.17 14.91 18.88
N LYS A 677 14.22 14.58 17.58
CA LYS A 677 15.00 15.30 16.56
C LYS A 677 14.15 16.26 15.75
N VAL A 678 12.99 15.79 15.30
CA VAL A 678 12.01 16.58 14.54
C VAL A 678 10.63 16.35 15.17
N PRO A 679 10.12 17.30 15.97
CA PRO A 679 8.84 17.17 16.65
C PRO A 679 7.66 17.54 15.72
N ASN A 680 6.44 17.23 16.16
CA ASN A 680 5.19 17.71 15.56
C ASN A 680 5.06 17.41 14.06
N THR A 681 5.51 16.23 13.65
CA THR A 681 5.50 15.82 12.25
C THR A 681 4.11 15.39 11.81
N SER A 682 3.72 15.73 10.59
CA SER A 682 2.60 15.09 9.90
C SER A 682 2.92 13.63 9.59
N ALA A 683 1.89 12.84 9.32
CA ALA A 683 2.06 11.49 8.77
C ALA A 683 2.83 11.52 7.44
N THR A 684 3.60 10.48 7.16
CA THR A 684 4.16 10.28 5.83
C THR A 684 3.08 9.70 4.91
N ALA A 685 2.28 10.60 4.31
CA ALA A 685 1.10 10.26 3.51
C ALA A 685 0.82 11.30 2.40
N ALA A 686 -0.37 11.23 1.78
CA ALA A 686 -0.89 12.15 0.75
C ALA A 686 0.03 12.37 -0.48
N SER A 687 0.97 11.45 -0.70
CA SER A 687 2.07 11.55 -1.67
C SER A 687 2.95 12.80 -1.54
N ALA A 688 2.78 13.60 -0.49
CA ALA A 688 3.47 14.88 -0.27
C ALA A 688 4.83 14.71 0.45
N GLY A 689 5.20 13.48 0.82
CA GLY A 689 6.39 13.20 1.62
C GLY A 689 7.69 13.74 1.01
N SER A 690 7.92 13.56 -0.29
CA SER A 690 9.14 14.07 -0.94
C SER A 690 9.15 15.59 -1.06
N ASP A 691 7.99 16.20 -1.33
CA ASP A 691 7.84 17.64 -1.48
C ASP A 691 8.10 18.37 -0.16
N LEU A 692 7.35 18.00 0.89
CA LEU A 692 7.39 18.65 2.19
C LEU A 692 8.78 18.49 2.83
N ASN A 693 9.28 17.25 2.88
CA ASN A 693 10.58 16.99 3.50
C ASN A 693 11.73 17.51 2.62
N GLY A 694 11.61 17.44 1.29
CA GLY A 694 12.64 17.95 0.38
C GLY A 694 12.81 19.46 0.50
N ALA A 695 11.70 20.20 0.62
CA ALA A 695 11.75 21.64 0.86
C ALA A 695 12.32 21.99 2.23
N ALA A 696 11.95 21.25 3.30
CA ALA A 696 12.53 21.45 4.63
C ALA A 696 14.04 21.14 4.68
N VAL A 697 14.48 20.07 4.01
CA VAL A 697 15.91 19.73 3.86
C VAL A 697 16.65 20.80 3.09
N LEU A 698 16.09 21.27 1.97
CA LEU A 698 16.68 22.34 1.18
C LEU A 698 16.84 23.63 2.00
N ASN A 699 15.85 23.97 2.82
CA ASN A 699 15.91 25.12 3.73
C ASN A 699 17.06 24.99 4.77
N ALA A 700 17.23 23.82 5.38
CA ALA A 700 18.35 23.56 6.29
C ALA A 700 19.72 23.63 5.56
N CYS A 701 19.82 23.05 4.36
CA CYS A 701 21.04 23.09 3.54
C CYS A 701 21.43 24.52 3.15
N ASN A 702 20.45 25.36 2.76
CA ASN A 702 20.69 26.75 2.41
C ASN A 702 21.24 27.53 3.62
N THR A 703 20.70 27.29 4.81
CA THR A 703 21.22 27.89 6.05
C THR A 703 22.68 27.51 6.31
N ILE A 704 23.06 26.24 6.14
CA ILE A 704 24.46 25.80 6.27
C ILE A 704 25.34 26.47 5.20
N ARG A 705 24.86 26.56 3.96
CA ARG A 705 25.60 27.20 2.86
C ARG A 705 25.84 28.68 3.11
N GLU A 706 24.84 29.42 3.55
CA GLU A 706 24.98 30.84 3.89
C GLU A 706 26.04 31.05 4.96
N ARG A 707 26.09 30.18 5.97
CA ARG A 707 27.11 30.19 7.02
C ARG A 707 28.52 29.85 6.52
N LEU A 708 28.63 28.99 5.51
CA LEU A 708 29.91 28.60 4.90
C LEU A 708 30.40 29.55 3.80
N GLU A 709 29.51 30.37 3.23
CA GLU A 709 29.80 31.25 2.11
C GLU A 709 30.98 32.22 2.34
N PRO A 710 31.18 32.83 3.53
CA PRO A 710 32.35 33.67 3.78
C PRO A 710 33.68 32.92 3.60
N PHE A 711 33.75 31.66 4.06
CA PHE A 711 34.96 30.83 3.92
C PHE A 711 35.16 30.38 2.48
N ARG A 712 34.07 30.06 1.77
CA ARG A 712 34.12 29.72 0.34
C ARG A 712 34.64 30.89 -0.51
N LYS A 713 34.22 32.13 -0.21
CA LYS A 713 34.70 33.34 -0.90
C LYS A 713 36.14 33.69 -0.53
N GLN A 714 36.52 33.55 0.74
CA GLN A 714 37.88 33.83 1.20
C GLN A 714 38.89 32.78 0.70
N TYR A 715 38.44 31.53 0.56
CA TYR A 715 39.26 30.38 0.18
C TYR A 715 38.64 29.61 -1.00
N PRO A 716 38.56 30.23 -2.20
CA PRO A 716 37.81 29.69 -3.34
C PRO A 716 38.43 28.43 -3.97
N ASN A 717 39.71 28.17 -3.72
CA ASN A 717 40.44 27.00 -4.23
C ASN A 717 40.51 25.84 -3.22
N GLU A 718 40.00 26.05 -2.02
CA GLU A 718 39.97 25.02 -0.97
C GLU A 718 38.71 24.17 -1.08
N ASP A 719 38.68 23.04 -0.38
CA ASP A 719 37.56 22.09 -0.44
C ASP A 719 36.54 22.27 0.70
N TRP A 720 35.47 21.46 0.62
CA TRP A 720 34.43 21.39 1.65
C TRP A 720 34.97 21.16 3.06
N ASN A 721 35.94 20.26 3.23
CA ASN A 721 36.49 19.93 4.54
C ASN A 721 37.26 21.09 5.13
N PHE A 722 38.01 21.82 4.30
CA PHE A 722 38.69 23.04 4.71
C PHE A 722 37.69 24.10 5.18
N TRP A 723 36.63 24.37 4.42
CA TRP A 723 35.62 25.37 4.81
C TRP A 723 34.91 25.00 6.10
N VAL A 724 34.54 23.74 6.27
CA VAL A 724 33.92 23.20 7.50
C VAL A 724 34.86 23.35 8.70
N SER A 725 36.14 22.98 8.54
CA SER A 725 37.15 23.14 9.58
C SER A 725 37.35 24.60 9.97
N LYS A 726 37.46 25.51 8.99
CA LYS A 726 37.53 26.95 9.24
C LYS A 726 36.29 27.49 9.94
N ALA A 727 35.10 27.07 9.54
CA ALA A 727 33.86 27.47 10.18
C ALA A 727 33.84 27.08 11.66
N TYR A 728 34.24 25.84 11.98
CA TYR A 728 34.35 25.38 13.37
C TYR A 728 35.32 26.23 14.19
N PHE A 729 36.55 26.47 13.70
CA PHE A 729 37.53 27.30 14.40
C PHE A 729 37.10 28.77 14.56
N ASN A 730 36.17 29.23 13.72
CA ASN A 730 35.55 30.55 13.82
C ASN A 730 34.23 30.53 14.62
N ARG A 731 33.90 29.42 15.30
CA ARG A 731 32.69 29.26 16.13
C ARG A 731 31.38 29.47 15.36
N VAL A 732 31.38 29.14 14.07
CA VAL A 732 30.18 29.16 13.24
C VAL A 732 29.42 27.84 13.43
N SER A 733 28.12 27.92 13.74
CA SER A 733 27.31 26.72 13.95
C SER A 733 27.11 25.93 12.66
N LEU A 734 27.46 24.65 12.71
CA LEU A 734 27.30 23.67 11.62
C LEU A 734 26.08 22.75 11.82
N SER A 735 25.11 23.20 12.63
CA SER A 735 23.81 22.56 12.77
C SER A 735 22.69 23.53 12.38
N ALA A 736 21.75 23.07 11.58
CA ALA A 736 20.60 23.86 11.14
C ALA A 736 19.33 23.01 11.12
N ALA A 737 18.27 23.55 11.71
CA ALA A 737 16.92 23.09 11.45
C ALA A 737 16.41 23.73 10.15
N GLY A 738 15.53 23.04 9.44
CA GLY A 738 14.81 23.55 8.29
C GLY A 738 13.33 23.28 8.43
N PHE A 739 12.51 24.13 7.83
CA PHE A 739 11.05 24.03 7.90
C PHE A 739 10.43 24.43 6.57
N TYR A 740 9.31 23.79 6.24
CA TYR A 740 8.50 24.14 5.09
C TYR A 740 7.01 24.01 5.43
N ALA A 741 6.22 24.96 4.96
CA ALA A 741 4.77 24.91 4.93
C ALA A 741 4.30 25.22 3.51
N THR A 742 3.44 24.38 2.95
CA THR A 742 2.96 24.58 1.57
C THR A 742 2.12 25.86 1.51
N PRO A 743 2.47 26.83 0.64
CA PRO A 743 1.75 28.10 0.55
C PRO A 743 0.40 27.92 -0.15
N ASP A 744 -0.47 28.92 0.02
CA ASP A 744 -1.72 29.10 -0.74
C ASP A 744 -2.75 27.96 -0.68
N LEU A 745 -2.61 27.02 0.25
CA LEU A 745 -3.61 25.99 0.51
C LEU A 745 -4.69 26.46 1.48
N GLY A 746 -5.87 25.86 1.35
CA GLY A 746 -7.04 26.13 2.19
C GLY A 746 -8.28 26.06 1.33
N TYR A 747 -9.10 25.04 1.55
CA TYR A 747 -10.38 24.85 0.87
C TYR A 747 -11.50 24.88 1.90
N ASP A 748 -12.56 25.61 1.58
CA ASP A 748 -13.74 25.75 2.42
C ASP A 748 -14.94 25.07 1.74
N PHE A 749 -15.45 24.01 2.39
CA PHE A 749 -16.59 23.24 1.90
C PHE A 749 -17.89 24.05 1.87
N GLY A 750 -18.07 25.03 2.76
CA GLY A 750 -19.30 25.84 2.85
C GLY A 750 -19.42 26.85 1.72
N THR A 751 -18.31 27.46 1.32
CA THR A 751 -18.24 28.41 0.20
C THR A 751 -17.88 27.76 -1.14
N ASN A 752 -17.46 26.49 -1.13
CA ASN A 752 -16.91 25.77 -2.29
C ASN A 752 -15.79 26.58 -2.99
N SER A 753 -14.83 27.07 -2.20
CA SER A 753 -13.77 27.96 -2.69
C SER A 753 -12.43 27.70 -2.01
N GLY A 754 -11.35 28.20 -2.62
CA GLY A 754 -9.98 28.00 -2.16
C GLY A 754 -9.25 26.85 -2.88
N LYS A 755 -8.01 26.58 -2.49
CA LYS A 755 -7.18 25.53 -3.10
C LYS A 755 -7.14 24.30 -2.20
N ALA A 756 -7.70 23.19 -2.69
CA ALA A 756 -7.64 21.89 -2.02
C ALA A 756 -6.29 21.19 -2.26
N PHE A 757 -5.67 21.42 -3.42
CA PHE A 757 -4.43 20.76 -3.84
C PHE A 757 -3.37 21.76 -4.30
N ASN A 758 -2.10 21.45 -4.04
CA ASN A 758 -0.98 22.28 -4.48
C ASN A 758 -0.76 22.17 -5.99
N TYR A 759 -0.90 20.98 -6.56
CA TYR A 759 -0.89 20.71 -8.01
C TYR A 759 -1.56 19.36 -8.28
N TYR A 760 -1.61 18.96 -9.55
CA TYR A 760 -2.09 17.65 -9.97
C TYR A 760 -0.99 16.84 -10.66
N THR A 761 -0.95 15.54 -10.34
CA THR A 761 -0.21 14.54 -11.11
C THR A 761 -1.15 13.96 -12.17
N TYR A 762 -0.69 13.87 -13.41
CA TYR A 762 -1.47 13.37 -14.54
C TYR A 762 -0.86 12.08 -15.08
N GLY A 763 -1.67 11.26 -15.72
CA GLY A 763 -1.20 10.08 -16.44
C GLY A 763 -2.28 9.44 -17.27
N ALA A 764 -1.89 8.40 -18.01
CA ALA A 764 -2.81 7.53 -18.72
C ALA A 764 -2.19 6.13 -18.86
N ALA A 765 -3.04 5.10 -18.93
CA ALA A 765 -2.62 3.72 -19.15
C ALA A 765 -3.51 3.01 -20.17
N CYS A 766 -2.90 2.20 -21.02
CA CYS A 766 -3.55 1.31 -21.96
C CYS A 766 -3.20 -0.13 -21.59
N SER A 767 -4.21 -0.98 -21.38
CA SER A 767 -4.02 -2.40 -21.07
C SER A 767 -4.81 -3.30 -21.99
N GLU A 768 -4.21 -4.43 -22.36
CA GLU A 768 -4.82 -5.50 -23.15
C GLU A 768 -4.79 -6.80 -22.35
N VAL A 769 -5.91 -7.51 -22.33
CA VAL A 769 -6.10 -8.76 -21.59
C VAL A 769 -6.65 -9.85 -22.50
N GLU A 770 -6.43 -11.09 -22.10
CA GLU A 770 -7.14 -12.25 -22.63
C GLU A 770 -7.84 -12.96 -21.46
N ILE A 771 -9.11 -13.34 -21.63
CA ILE A 771 -9.90 -14.07 -20.65
C ILE A 771 -10.22 -15.49 -21.13
N ASP A 772 -10.30 -16.41 -20.19
CA ASP A 772 -10.90 -17.73 -20.35
C ASP A 772 -12.40 -17.67 -20.07
N CYS A 773 -13.23 -17.82 -21.09
CA CYS A 773 -14.68 -17.78 -20.89
C CYS A 773 -15.22 -19.02 -20.14
N LEU A 774 -14.47 -20.12 -20.11
CA LEU A 774 -14.87 -21.38 -19.48
C LEU A 774 -14.46 -21.47 -18.01
N THR A 775 -13.38 -20.80 -17.60
CA THR A 775 -12.85 -20.85 -16.23
C THR A 775 -12.94 -19.51 -15.49
N GLY A 776 -13.00 -18.40 -16.22
CA GLY A 776 -12.90 -17.05 -15.69
C GLY A 776 -11.47 -16.57 -15.42
N ASP A 777 -10.47 -17.41 -15.66
CA ASP A 777 -9.06 -17.00 -15.58
C ASP A 777 -8.74 -15.89 -16.60
N HIS A 778 -7.67 -15.13 -16.37
CA HIS A 778 -7.24 -14.09 -17.31
C HIS A 778 -5.74 -13.87 -17.29
N GLN A 779 -5.21 -13.32 -18.38
CA GLN A 779 -3.84 -12.84 -18.45
C GLN A 779 -3.78 -11.41 -18.97
N VAL A 780 -2.87 -10.62 -18.42
CA VAL A 780 -2.56 -9.29 -18.93
C VAL A 780 -1.48 -9.43 -20.00
N LEU A 781 -1.86 -9.23 -21.25
CA LEU A 781 -0.94 -9.42 -22.37
C LEU A 781 0.07 -8.27 -22.45
N ARG A 782 -0.42 -7.03 -22.32
CA ARG A 782 0.40 -5.83 -22.41
C ARG A 782 -0.21 -4.66 -21.67
N THR A 783 0.63 -3.86 -21.02
CA THR A 783 0.28 -2.56 -20.44
C THR A 783 1.31 -1.50 -20.82
N ASP A 784 0.83 -0.32 -21.23
CA ASP A 784 1.62 0.86 -21.53
C ASP A 784 1.15 2.01 -20.63
N ILE A 785 2.08 2.69 -19.94
CA ILE A 785 1.79 3.78 -19.01
C ILE A 785 2.60 5.02 -19.38
N VAL A 786 1.95 6.19 -19.37
CA VAL A 786 2.61 7.51 -19.45
C VAL A 786 2.22 8.33 -18.22
N MET A 787 3.20 8.86 -17.49
CA MET A 787 2.99 9.65 -16.26
C MET A 787 3.71 11.00 -16.33
N ASP A 788 3.00 12.08 -15.98
CA ASP A 788 3.59 13.39 -15.74
C ASP A 788 4.08 13.49 -14.29
N LEU A 789 5.38 13.32 -14.11
CA LEU A 789 6.07 13.46 -12.82
C LEU A 789 6.94 14.73 -12.73
N GLY A 790 6.70 15.68 -13.64
CA GLY A 790 7.60 16.80 -13.88
C GLY A 790 9.06 16.38 -14.02
N SER A 791 9.94 17.10 -13.33
CA SER A 791 11.38 16.79 -13.28
C SER A 791 11.67 15.82 -12.14
N SER A 792 11.50 14.52 -12.40
CA SER A 792 11.74 13.46 -11.41
C SER A 792 13.05 13.65 -10.63
N ILE A 793 12.99 13.56 -9.29
CA ILE A 793 14.18 13.59 -8.43
C ILE A 793 15.03 12.34 -8.68
N ASN A 794 14.39 11.18 -8.85
CA ASN A 794 15.03 9.91 -9.09
C ASN A 794 14.12 9.03 -9.96
N PRO A 795 14.42 8.89 -11.26
CA PRO A 795 13.56 8.17 -12.19
C PRO A 795 13.43 6.69 -11.85
N ALA A 796 14.47 6.05 -11.31
CA ALA A 796 14.40 4.63 -10.94
C ALA A 796 13.43 4.37 -9.78
N ILE A 797 13.45 5.25 -8.76
CA ILE A 797 12.47 5.17 -7.66
C ILE A 797 11.07 5.47 -8.17
N ASP A 798 10.92 6.51 -8.99
CA ASP A 798 9.61 6.95 -9.47
C ASP A 798 8.96 5.92 -10.40
N ILE A 799 9.72 5.30 -11.30
CA ILE A 799 9.24 4.17 -12.12
C ILE A 799 8.84 2.99 -11.23
N GLY A 800 9.65 2.63 -10.23
CA GLY A 800 9.27 1.58 -9.27
C GLY A 800 8.00 1.91 -8.47
N GLN A 801 7.72 3.18 -8.20
CA GLN A 801 6.46 3.62 -7.60
C GLN A 801 5.28 3.49 -8.57
N ILE A 802 5.47 3.79 -9.86
CA ILE A 802 4.46 3.59 -10.91
C ILE A 802 4.12 2.10 -11.02
N GLU A 803 5.11 1.24 -11.24
CA GLU A 803 4.92 -0.20 -11.41
C GLU A 803 4.28 -0.84 -10.17
N GLY A 804 4.79 -0.51 -8.97
CA GLY A 804 4.24 -1.03 -7.72
C GLY A 804 2.84 -0.50 -7.41
N GLY A 805 2.56 0.77 -7.72
CA GLY A 805 1.23 1.37 -7.56
C GLY A 805 0.22 0.73 -8.51
N PHE A 806 0.60 0.58 -9.77
CA PHE A 806 -0.21 -0.07 -10.79
C PHE A 806 -0.51 -1.53 -10.42
N MET A 807 0.48 -2.33 -10.00
CA MET A 807 0.22 -3.72 -9.61
C MET A 807 -0.64 -3.83 -8.34
N GLN A 808 -0.51 -2.91 -7.39
CA GLN A 808 -1.43 -2.85 -6.24
C GLN A 808 -2.86 -2.49 -6.67
N GLY A 809 -3.01 -1.67 -7.70
CA GLY A 809 -4.29 -1.41 -8.35
C GLY A 809 -4.83 -2.61 -9.12
N TYR A 810 -3.98 -3.37 -9.81
CA TYR A 810 -4.38 -4.62 -10.46
C TYR A 810 -5.02 -5.56 -9.44
N GLY A 811 -4.36 -5.75 -8.28
CA GLY A 811 -4.93 -6.49 -7.16
C GLY A 811 -6.34 -6.01 -6.79
N LEU A 812 -6.50 -4.72 -6.46
CA LEU A 812 -7.78 -4.09 -6.13
C LEU A 812 -8.88 -4.37 -7.17
N PHE A 813 -8.52 -4.26 -8.44
CA PHE A 813 -9.52 -4.31 -9.51
C PHE A 813 -9.77 -5.72 -10.04
N THR A 814 -8.92 -6.72 -9.82
CA THR A 814 -9.06 -8.05 -10.47
C THR A 814 -8.95 -9.25 -9.54
N LEU A 815 -8.23 -9.16 -8.41
CA LEU A 815 -7.80 -10.35 -7.66
C LEU A 815 -8.14 -10.31 -6.16
N GLU A 816 -7.83 -9.18 -5.52
CA GLU A 816 -7.85 -9.03 -4.07
C GLU A 816 -9.29 -8.88 -3.55
N GLU A 817 -9.83 -9.94 -2.95
CA GLU A 817 -11.19 -9.96 -2.40
C GLU A 817 -11.17 -10.23 -0.89
N MET A 818 -11.69 -9.26 -0.12
CA MET A 818 -11.99 -9.47 1.29
C MET A 818 -13.33 -10.19 1.44
N VAL A 819 -13.31 -11.32 2.15
CA VAL A 819 -14.49 -12.18 2.33
C VAL A 819 -14.98 -12.09 3.76
N TYR A 820 -16.23 -11.67 3.94
CA TYR A 820 -16.89 -11.51 5.24
C TYR A 820 -18.10 -12.42 5.36
N SER A 821 -18.35 -12.95 6.56
CA SER A 821 -19.62 -13.61 6.87
C SER A 821 -20.76 -12.58 7.01
N PRO A 822 -22.03 -12.99 6.89
CA PRO A 822 -23.17 -12.11 7.18
C PRO A 822 -23.22 -11.60 8.63
N GLN A 823 -22.43 -12.21 9.54
CA GLN A 823 -22.30 -11.80 10.94
C GLN A 823 -21.04 -10.96 11.20
N GLY A 824 -20.43 -10.41 10.15
CA GLY A 824 -19.28 -9.49 10.26
C GLY A 824 -17.95 -10.19 10.56
N GLN A 825 -17.85 -11.51 10.37
CA GLN A 825 -16.58 -12.21 10.58
C GLN A 825 -15.70 -12.14 9.34
N VAL A 826 -14.44 -11.73 9.50
CA VAL A 826 -13.45 -11.76 8.41
C VAL A 826 -13.02 -13.22 8.17
N TYR A 827 -13.22 -13.75 6.97
CA TYR A 827 -12.75 -15.10 6.59
C TYR A 827 -11.38 -15.07 5.90
N SER A 828 -11.08 -14.04 5.12
CA SER A 828 -9.81 -13.90 4.40
C SER A 828 -8.74 -13.30 5.33
N ARG A 829 -8.10 -14.13 6.18
CA ARG A 829 -7.09 -13.70 7.18
C ARG A 829 -5.64 -14.11 6.87
N GLY A 830 -5.30 -14.31 5.60
CA GLY A 830 -3.94 -14.69 5.22
C GLY A 830 -3.79 -14.98 3.74
N PRO A 831 -2.55 -15.11 3.23
CA PRO A 831 -2.26 -15.36 1.81
C PRO A 831 -2.87 -16.67 1.25
N GLY A 832 -3.32 -17.58 2.10
CA GLY A 832 -4.03 -18.81 1.76
C GLY A 832 -5.39 -18.54 1.13
N MET A 833 -6.08 -17.48 1.57
CA MET A 833 -7.39 -17.07 1.09
C MET A 833 -7.37 -15.71 0.37
N TYR A 834 -6.61 -14.73 0.89
CA TYR A 834 -6.44 -13.42 0.27
C TYR A 834 -5.28 -13.43 -0.71
N LYS A 835 -5.55 -13.24 -2.00
CA LYS A 835 -4.53 -13.38 -3.06
C LYS A 835 -4.04 -12.01 -3.51
N LEU A 836 -2.76 -11.77 -3.27
CA LEU A 836 -2.02 -10.66 -3.88
C LEU A 836 -1.56 -11.03 -5.29
N PRO A 837 -1.30 -10.04 -6.14
CA PRO A 837 -0.61 -10.25 -7.42
C PRO A 837 0.76 -10.89 -7.20
N GLY A 838 1.00 -12.03 -7.82
CA GLY A 838 2.27 -12.74 -7.89
C GLY A 838 3.05 -12.45 -9.18
N PHE A 839 4.19 -13.11 -9.34
CA PHE A 839 5.04 -12.96 -10.54
C PHE A 839 4.38 -13.40 -11.85
N ALA A 840 3.36 -14.27 -11.78
CA ALA A 840 2.64 -14.74 -12.96
C ALA A 840 1.55 -13.76 -13.43
N ASP A 841 1.17 -12.80 -12.60
CA ASP A 841 0.08 -11.86 -12.86
C ASP A 841 0.56 -10.55 -13.50
N ILE A 842 1.88 -10.34 -13.58
CA ILE A 842 2.45 -9.15 -14.22
C ILE A 842 2.12 -9.14 -15.72
N PRO A 843 1.98 -7.97 -16.36
CA PRO A 843 1.80 -7.89 -17.80
C PRO A 843 2.94 -8.60 -18.55
N GLY A 844 2.59 -9.37 -19.60
CA GLY A 844 3.57 -9.99 -20.48
C GLY A 844 4.49 -8.98 -21.17
N GLU A 845 3.96 -7.80 -21.51
CA GLU A 845 4.73 -6.62 -21.89
C GLU A 845 4.34 -5.43 -20.99
N PHE A 846 5.30 -4.84 -20.26
CA PHE A 846 5.04 -3.76 -19.31
C PHE A 846 5.93 -2.54 -19.58
N ASN A 847 5.36 -1.49 -20.18
CA ASN A 847 6.08 -0.31 -20.60
C ASN A 847 5.68 0.91 -19.75
N VAL A 848 6.67 1.67 -19.25
CA VAL A 848 6.46 2.88 -18.45
C VAL A 848 7.27 4.03 -19.01
N SER A 849 6.62 5.17 -19.26
CA SER A 849 7.25 6.38 -19.77
C SER A 849 6.96 7.59 -18.87
N LEU A 850 7.98 8.40 -18.59
CA LEU A 850 7.83 9.67 -17.89
C LEU A 850 7.70 10.79 -18.92
N LEU A 851 6.63 11.59 -18.82
CA LEU A 851 6.37 12.71 -19.72
C LEU A 851 7.53 13.72 -19.68
N THR A 852 8.05 14.08 -20.84
CA THR A 852 9.16 15.05 -20.97
C THR A 852 8.66 16.48 -21.07
N GLY A 853 9.49 17.46 -20.69
CA GLY A 853 9.19 18.89 -20.87
C GLY A 853 8.02 19.42 -20.03
N ALA A 854 7.75 18.82 -18.86
CA ALA A 854 6.62 19.13 -18.00
C ALA A 854 7.02 19.64 -16.57
N PRO A 855 7.97 20.56 -16.40
CA PRO A 855 8.47 20.94 -15.08
C PRO A 855 7.37 21.52 -14.17
N ASN A 856 7.43 21.23 -12.87
CA ASN A 856 6.48 21.72 -11.86
C ASN A 856 7.13 22.70 -10.86
N PRO A 857 7.10 24.02 -11.09
CA PRO A 857 7.81 24.98 -10.23
C PRO A 857 7.31 25.04 -8.77
N ARG A 858 6.19 24.37 -8.44
CA ARG A 858 5.59 24.36 -7.09
C ARG A 858 6.25 23.38 -6.12
N ALA A 859 7.11 22.48 -6.61
CA ALA A 859 7.75 21.45 -5.80
C ALA A 859 9.27 21.46 -5.96
N VAL A 860 9.96 20.83 -5.00
CA VAL A 860 11.42 20.78 -4.96
C VAL A 860 11.99 20.22 -6.28
N TYR A 861 12.94 20.97 -6.86
CA TYR A 861 13.58 20.68 -8.15
C TYR A 861 12.63 20.37 -9.31
N SER A 862 11.47 21.02 -9.32
CA SER A 862 10.45 20.89 -10.36
C SER A 862 9.81 19.50 -10.50
N SER A 863 9.90 18.67 -9.46
CA SER A 863 9.36 17.31 -9.43
C SER A 863 7.85 17.25 -9.19
N LYS A 864 7.25 16.06 -9.28
CA LYS A 864 5.90 15.79 -8.80
C LYS A 864 5.84 14.48 -8.00
N ALA A 865 4.86 14.45 -7.12
CA ALA A 865 4.48 13.30 -6.33
C ALA A 865 3.96 12.12 -7.19
N VAL A 866 4.48 10.92 -6.91
CA VAL A 866 4.21 9.68 -7.67
C VAL A 866 3.58 8.57 -6.83
N GLY A 867 3.59 8.70 -5.50
CA GLY A 867 3.20 7.61 -4.60
C GLY A 867 1.85 7.02 -4.96
N GLU A 868 0.77 7.76 -4.84
CA GLU A 868 -0.60 7.27 -5.03
C GLU A 868 -1.16 7.32 -6.46
N PRO A 869 -0.87 8.35 -7.30
CA PRO A 869 -1.54 8.53 -8.59
C PRO A 869 -1.57 7.32 -9.54
N PRO A 870 -0.50 6.51 -9.67
CA PRO A 870 -0.47 5.38 -10.61
C PRO A 870 -1.42 4.23 -10.28
N LEU A 871 -1.91 4.13 -9.03
CA LEU A 871 -2.72 2.99 -8.60
C LEU A 871 -4.03 2.87 -9.38
N PHE A 872 -4.68 4.01 -9.65
CA PHE A 872 -5.95 4.00 -10.39
C PHE A 872 -5.80 3.55 -11.84
N LEU A 873 -4.62 3.75 -12.45
CA LEU A 873 -4.41 3.40 -13.85
C LEU A 873 -4.61 1.92 -14.16
N ALA A 874 -4.49 1.04 -13.16
CA ALA A 874 -4.78 -0.39 -13.33
C ALA A 874 -6.27 -0.71 -13.56
N SER A 875 -7.17 0.27 -13.39
CA SER A 875 -8.56 0.14 -13.82
C SER A 875 -8.68 -0.10 -15.34
N SER A 876 -7.66 0.26 -16.14
CA SER A 876 -7.57 -0.14 -17.55
C SER A 876 -7.67 -1.64 -17.75
N ILE A 877 -7.12 -2.45 -16.84
CA ILE A 877 -7.18 -3.92 -16.90
C ILE A 877 -8.60 -4.39 -16.62
N PHE A 878 -9.25 -3.86 -15.58
CA PHE A 878 -10.64 -4.19 -15.26
C PHE A 878 -11.60 -3.85 -16.40
N LEU A 879 -11.41 -2.68 -17.01
CA LEU A 879 -12.23 -2.25 -18.14
C LEU A 879 -11.93 -3.05 -19.42
N ALA A 880 -10.67 -3.47 -19.62
CA ALA A 880 -10.31 -4.40 -20.69
C ALA A 880 -10.93 -5.79 -20.47
N ILE A 881 -10.96 -6.29 -19.23
CA ILE A 881 -11.67 -7.53 -18.88
C ILE A 881 -13.16 -7.38 -19.19
N ARG A 882 -13.76 -6.24 -18.83
CA ARG A 882 -15.16 -5.94 -19.18
C ARG A 882 -15.39 -5.94 -20.69
N ASP A 883 -14.48 -5.37 -21.48
CA ASP A 883 -14.57 -5.38 -22.95
C ASP A 883 -14.51 -6.80 -23.51
N ALA A 884 -13.62 -7.65 -22.97
CA ALA A 884 -13.52 -9.06 -23.35
C ALA A 884 -14.81 -9.84 -23.02
N ILE A 885 -15.39 -9.62 -21.84
CA ILE A 885 -16.69 -10.24 -21.46
C ILE A 885 -17.81 -9.72 -22.37
N SER A 886 -17.82 -8.44 -22.70
CA SER A 886 -18.82 -7.85 -23.61
C SER A 886 -18.81 -8.53 -24.98
N ALA A 887 -17.62 -8.85 -25.49
CA ALA A 887 -17.45 -9.63 -26.71
C ALA A 887 -17.96 -11.08 -26.58
N ALA A 888 -17.70 -11.74 -25.44
CA ALA A 888 -18.24 -13.08 -25.15
C ALA A 888 -19.78 -13.09 -25.12
N ARG A 889 -20.38 -12.13 -24.43
CA ARG A 889 -21.83 -11.99 -24.30
C ARG A 889 -22.50 -11.70 -25.64
N SER A 890 -21.90 -10.82 -26.43
CA SER A 890 -22.40 -10.48 -27.78
C SER A 890 -22.41 -11.71 -28.70
N GLU A 891 -21.40 -12.58 -28.60
CA GLU A 891 -21.35 -13.82 -29.39
C GLU A 891 -22.47 -14.80 -29.02
N GLU A 892 -22.87 -14.85 -27.75
CA GLU A 892 -24.00 -15.67 -27.27
C GLU A 892 -25.36 -14.98 -27.47
N GLY A 893 -25.40 -13.82 -28.15
CA GLY A 893 -26.63 -13.06 -28.42
C GLY A 893 -27.23 -12.38 -27.19
N LEU A 894 -26.43 -12.21 -26.13
CA LEU A 894 -26.81 -11.52 -24.91
C LEU A 894 -26.47 -10.03 -24.99
N ASP A 895 -27.09 -9.24 -24.12
CA ASP A 895 -26.74 -7.83 -23.98
C ASP A 895 -25.26 -7.71 -23.61
N ALA A 896 -24.50 -6.95 -24.41
CA ALA A 896 -23.10 -6.63 -24.15
C ALA A 896 -22.95 -5.85 -22.84
N GLU A 897 -24.02 -5.20 -22.37
CA GLU A 897 -24.05 -4.56 -21.08
C GLU A 897 -24.38 -5.54 -19.95
N PHE A 898 -23.63 -5.39 -18.85
CA PHE A 898 -23.82 -6.13 -17.62
C PHE A 898 -23.21 -5.38 -16.45
N SER A 899 -23.62 -5.71 -15.23
CA SER A 899 -22.95 -5.23 -14.03
C SER A 899 -21.70 -6.05 -13.76
N LEU A 900 -20.57 -5.36 -13.55
CA LEU A 900 -19.32 -5.97 -13.11
C LEU A 900 -18.82 -5.15 -11.92
N VAL A 901 -18.57 -5.83 -10.81
CA VAL A 901 -18.15 -5.21 -9.55
C VAL A 901 -16.67 -5.52 -9.32
N SER A 902 -15.88 -4.52 -8.91
CA SER A 902 -14.48 -4.73 -8.55
C SER A 902 -14.38 -5.42 -7.18
N PRO A 903 -13.45 -6.39 -7.02
CA PRO A 903 -12.54 -6.94 -8.04
C PRO A 903 -13.23 -7.83 -9.09
N ALA A 904 -12.80 -7.81 -10.36
CA ALA A 904 -13.22 -8.75 -11.41
C ALA A 904 -12.54 -10.12 -11.25
N THR A 905 -12.88 -10.82 -10.15
CA THR A 905 -12.34 -12.15 -9.85
C THR A 905 -12.72 -13.17 -10.92
N ALA A 906 -12.00 -14.29 -10.99
CA ALA A 906 -12.32 -15.37 -11.92
C ALA A 906 -13.77 -15.85 -11.80
N ALA A 907 -14.32 -15.89 -10.58
CA ALA A 907 -15.73 -16.20 -10.35
C ALA A 907 -16.67 -15.19 -11.05
N ARG A 908 -16.40 -13.89 -10.94
CA ARG A 908 -17.20 -12.83 -11.58
C ARG A 908 -17.04 -12.82 -13.10
N ILE A 909 -15.83 -13.02 -13.62
CA ILE A 909 -15.58 -13.16 -15.06
C ILE A 909 -16.36 -14.35 -15.61
N ARG A 910 -16.21 -15.53 -14.98
CA ARG A 910 -16.86 -16.76 -15.45
C ARG A 910 -18.38 -16.64 -15.49
N THR A 911 -18.96 -16.08 -14.44
CA THR A 911 -20.42 -15.93 -14.31
C THR A 911 -20.99 -14.87 -15.27
N ALA A 912 -20.19 -13.86 -15.63
CA ALA A 912 -20.57 -12.83 -16.60
C ALA A 912 -20.51 -13.31 -18.07
N CYS A 913 -19.56 -14.22 -18.38
CA CYS A 913 -19.53 -14.99 -19.63
C CYS A 913 -20.62 -16.07 -19.65
N GLN A 914 -21.88 -15.63 -19.65
CA GLN A 914 -23.05 -16.50 -19.70
C GLN A 914 -23.05 -17.32 -20.99
N ASP A 915 -23.34 -18.61 -20.83
CA ASP A 915 -23.37 -19.60 -21.89
C ASP A 915 -24.32 -20.74 -21.51
N LYS A 916 -24.45 -21.73 -22.40
CA LYS A 916 -25.25 -22.95 -22.18
C LYS A 916 -24.90 -23.74 -20.90
N PHE A 917 -23.73 -23.54 -20.31
CA PHE A 917 -23.31 -24.20 -19.07
C PHE A 917 -23.81 -23.43 -17.85
N VAL A 918 -23.62 -22.10 -17.81
CA VAL A 918 -24.10 -21.23 -16.72
C VAL A 918 -25.64 -21.29 -16.62
N GLU A 919 -26.34 -21.31 -17.74
CA GLU A 919 -27.81 -21.42 -17.78
C GLU A 919 -28.37 -22.66 -17.06
N ARG A 920 -27.57 -23.74 -16.95
CA ARG A 920 -27.99 -24.95 -16.22
C ARG A 920 -28.08 -24.73 -14.72
N PHE A 921 -27.34 -23.76 -14.18
CA PHE A 921 -27.31 -23.44 -12.75
C PHE A 921 -28.30 -22.33 -12.38
N THR A 922 -28.58 -21.39 -13.29
CA THR A 922 -29.48 -20.25 -13.01
C THR A 922 -30.97 -20.64 -12.99
N LYS A 923 -31.37 -21.73 -13.65
CA LYS A 923 -32.76 -22.24 -13.68
C LYS A 923 -33.30 -22.71 -12.31
N HIS A 924 -32.46 -22.81 -11.29
CA HIS A 924 -32.84 -23.24 -9.94
C HIS A 924 -32.73 -22.12 -8.88
N ALA A 925 -32.50 -20.87 -9.29
CA ALA A 925 -32.21 -19.76 -8.38
C ALA A 925 -33.37 -19.37 -7.45
N ASP A 926 -34.64 -19.63 -7.84
CA ASP A 926 -35.80 -19.31 -7.00
C ASP A 926 -35.82 -20.07 -5.65
N ASN A 927 -35.10 -21.19 -5.54
CA ASN A 927 -34.97 -21.94 -4.29
C ASN A 927 -34.02 -21.28 -3.26
N LEU A 928 -33.33 -20.19 -3.62
CA LEU A 928 -32.30 -19.55 -2.79
C LEU A 928 -32.80 -18.36 -1.95
N LYS A 929 -34.07 -17.93 -2.09
CA LYS A 929 -34.61 -16.75 -1.39
C LYS A 929 -34.64 -16.86 0.14
N ASN A 930 -34.51 -18.07 0.69
CA ASN A 930 -34.52 -18.35 2.13
C ASN A 930 -33.18 -18.90 2.67
N VAL A 931 -32.08 -18.80 1.90
CA VAL A 931 -30.78 -19.32 2.31
C VAL A 931 -29.88 -18.17 2.77
N THR A 932 -29.34 -18.25 3.99
CA THR A 932 -28.30 -17.33 4.45
C THR A 932 -27.01 -17.61 3.66
N PRO A 933 -26.47 -16.63 2.93
CA PRO A 933 -25.25 -16.85 2.15
C PRO A 933 -24.06 -17.08 3.08
N TRP A 934 -23.07 -17.82 2.58
CA TRP A 934 -21.81 -18.01 3.31
C TRP A 934 -21.06 -16.69 3.50
N ASN A 935 -21.09 -15.81 2.49
CA ASN A 935 -20.39 -14.54 2.48
C ASN A 935 -21.25 -13.39 1.96
N VAL A 936 -20.88 -12.16 2.35
CA VAL A 936 -21.46 -10.90 1.88
C VAL A 936 -20.36 -9.94 1.43
N MET A 937 -20.73 -9.02 0.54
CA MET A 937 -19.87 -7.89 0.19
C MET A 937 -20.14 -6.75 1.17
N PRO A 938 -19.13 -6.24 1.88
CA PRO A 938 -19.29 -5.15 2.85
C PRO A 938 -19.71 -3.84 2.19
#